data_AF-A0AAV8CAA4-F1
#
_entry.id   AF-A0AAV8CAA4-F1
#
_cell.length_a   1.000
_cell.length_b   1.000
_cell.length_c   1.000
_cell.angle_alpha   90.00
_cell.angle_beta   90.00
_cell.angle_gamma   90.00
#
_symmetry.space_group_name_H-M   'P 1'
#
loop_
_entity.id
_entity.type
_entity.pdbx_description
1 polymer ?
#
loop_
_entity_poly.entity_id
_entity_poly.type
_entity_poly.pdbx_seq_one_letter_code
_entity_poly.pdbx_strand_id
1 'polypeptide(L)'
;MKAYGVVLLLLLIHSPLFLHEFSTTAVAISFDNEDDKQGLLAFKGNFDNASPVFSSWNESSHYCMWRGVYCCSRNLQRVCTLELPSSGLVGSISPYIGNLSYLRRIDLSDNKLYGIIPSSISHLYRLQNINLTNNFLSGTIPENLDNCSQLVNLSLSNNQFYGKLPSWLGSFRKLEFLNLGVNSFTGNIPLSITNLSSLHEFYVANNDLSGSIPSGLGQISQIQIINLGENDFSGVIPESIFNLTYISNLGLHMNNFRGHLPRDIGTHLSNLQQLLLHTNQLTGEIPASLSNASFIQRFDLSTNKFSGTIPVDLGKLCPKFFSVGSNKLEAKVTGDWNFLNYLTNCSYLETLELSDNKLGSSFPRAITNLTSQLKFLDLQKNYLLGEIPSGIENLIGLNAFSVAGNRLTSIIPVGIGKLQNLQAFYLGTSNISGSIPFSISNLTKLTVFSAWSNHLSGSIPSNLGNLTQLTDLDLYDNALTGMLPKSMFDMKALSIELDLSYNFLSGTIPKEIGMFINLGKLSLSRNNLSGEIPKELGSCQLLTFLALDANSFQGPIPSFLSNLKGLKLLNLSSNNFSSAIPEELGLLNDLQELYLQENNLSGHIPLDIENLKNLYMLDISYNNIEGSVPEKGVFSNMIGLMLVGNNKLCGGIPELHLPECVVHGDKKKHSPMLLKLVIPIASIIFLLALISLALLILKWKKALTRNNNRNSLLQDGLPKVSYGELAKATESFSTSNLIGAGMYSRVYKGDILFNGEGNSNKKVHTVAIKVFDLQQLGS
;
A
#
# COMPACT_ATOMS: atom_id res chain seq x y z
N MET A 1 -62.85 36.39 27.95
CA MET A 1 -64.08 37.22 28.10
C MET A 1 -65.10 36.77 27.07
N LYS A 2 -66.24 36.23 27.52
CA LYS A 2 -67.43 35.92 26.69
C LYS A 2 -68.46 37.03 26.89
N ALA A 3 -69.17 37.41 25.83
CA ALA A 3 -70.58 37.88 25.79
C ALA A 3 -70.94 38.32 24.36
N TYR A 4 -72.16 38.30 23.82
CA TYR A 4 -73.44 37.55 23.92
C TYR A 4 -74.45 38.34 23.01
N GLY A 5 -75.43 37.67 22.37
CA GLY A 5 -76.69 38.26 21.83
C GLY A 5 -76.71 38.58 20.32
N VAL A 6 -77.48 38.01 19.36
CA VAL A 6 -78.84 37.39 19.21
C VAL A 6 -79.90 38.35 18.60
N VAL A 7 -80.74 37.78 17.69
CA VAL A 7 -82.05 38.20 17.10
C VAL A 7 -82.01 38.92 15.72
N LEU A 8 -82.89 38.72 14.72
CA LEU A 8 -83.68 37.61 14.11
C LEU A 8 -84.52 38.25 12.95
N LEU A 9 -84.63 37.55 11.81
CA LEU A 9 -85.77 37.41 10.87
C LEU A 9 -86.40 38.55 10.00
N LEU A 10 -86.33 38.31 8.67
CA LEU A 10 -87.36 38.25 7.59
C LEU A 10 -88.24 39.45 7.18
N LEU A 11 -88.28 39.73 5.86
CA LEU A 11 -89.48 39.56 5.00
C LEU A 11 -89.18 39.72 3.49
N LEU A 12 -89.74 38.80 2.69
CA LEU A 12 -89.90 38.79 1.22
C LEU A 12 -90.91 39.89 0.80
N ILE A 13 -91.17 40.32 -0.45
CA ILE A 13 -91.57 39.60 -1.69
C ILE A 13 -91.63 40.68 -2.84
N HIS A 14 -91.24 40.35 -4.08
CA HIS A 14 -91.97 40.58 -5.37
C HIS A 14 -91.03 40.79 -6.60
N SER A 15 -91.03 39.79 -7.47
CA SER A 15 -90.61 39.75 -8.89
C SER A 15 -91.81 40.09 -9.82
N PRO A 16 -91.73 40.06 -11.18
CA PRO A 16 -90.65 40.29 -12.16
C PRO A 16 -91.04 41.28 -13.29
N LEU A 17 -90.10 41.68 -14.17
CA LEU A 17 -90.38 41.95 -15.60
C LEU A 17 -89.08 41.91 -16.43
N PHE A 18 -89.15 41.11 -17.50
CA PHE A 18 -88.13 40.84 -18.53
C PHE A 18 -87.76 42.10 -19.33
N LEU A 19 -86.48 42.23 -19.74
CA LEU A 19 -86.06 42.31 -21.15
C LEU A 19 -84.53 42.28 -21.31
N HIS A 20 -84.14 41.82 -22.50
CA HIS A 20 -82.88 41.22 -22.93
C HIS A 20 -81.63 42.13 -23.05
N GLU A 21 -80.49 41.43 -22.99
CA GLU A 21 -79.17 41.67 -23.62
C GLU A 21 -78.23 42.78 -23.10
N PHE A 22 -77.09 42.38 -22.51
CA PHE A 22 -75.77 42.43 -23.16
C PHE A 22 -74.72 41.58 -22.40
N SER A 23 -74.16 40.61 -23.13
CA SER A 23 -72.82 39.99 -23.04
C SER A 23 -72.19 39.68 -21.66
N THR A 24 -72.21 38.40 -21.28
CA THR A 24 -71.20 37.81 -20.37
C THR A 24 -70.03 37.28 -21.20
N THR A 25 -68.89 37.99 -21.22
CA THR A 25 -67.61 37.33 -21.52
C THR A 25 -67.10 36.68 -20.24
N ALA A 26 -67.34 35.38 -20.11
CA ALA A 26 -66.56 34.53 -19.22
C ALA A 26 -65.13 34.49 -19.77
N VAL A 27 -64.21 35.20 -19.11
CA VAL A 27 -62.78 34.97 -19.31
C VAL A 27 -62.46 33.65 -18.60
N ALA A 28 -62.35 32.58 -19.38
CA ALA A 28 -61.66 31.38 -18.95
C ALA A 28 -60.20 31.77 -18.71
N ILE A 29 -59.76 31.75 -17.44
CA ILE A 29 -58.35 31.85 -17.10
C ILE A 29 -57.70 30.55 -17.59
N SER A 30 -57.07 30.59 -18.76
CA SER A 30 -56.10 29.57 -19.16
C SER A 30 -54.89 29.71 -18.23
N PHE A 31 -54.64 28.71 -17.39
CA PHE A 31 -53.34 28.57 -16.75
C PHE A 31 -52.31 28.32 -17.86
N ASP A 32 -51.41 29.27 -18.06
CA ASP A 32 -50.48 29.26 -19.19
C ASP A 32 -49.49 28.09 -19.06
N ASN A 33 -49.45 27.22 -20.07
CA ASN A 33 -48.51 26.10 -20.16
C ASN A 33 -47.05 26.56 -20.39
N GLU A 34 -46.83 27.87 -20.51
CA GLU A 34 -45.54 28.50 -20.74
C GLU A 34 -44.64 28.50 -19.49
N ASP A 35 -45.22 28.49 -18.28
CA ASP A 35 -44.47 28.55 -17.01
C ASP A 35 -43.53 27.34 -16.79
N ASP A 36 -43.99 26.12 -17.12
CA ASP A 36 -43.18 24.91 -16.98
C ASP A 36 -42.05 24.86 -18.01
N LYS A 37 -42.32 25.33 -19.25
CA LYS A 37 -41.30 25.43 -20.30
C LYS A 37 -40.17 26.38 -19.89
N GLN A 38 -40.52 27.57 -19.39
CA GLN A 38 -39.53 28.54 -18.91
C GLN A 38 -38.77 28.01 -17.69
N GLY A 39 -39.46 27.32 -16.77
CA GLY A 39 -38.83 26.64 -15.63
C GLY A 39 -37.79 25.59 -16.06
N LEU A 40 -38.09 24.79 -17.08
CA LEU A 40 -37.16 23.81 -17.64
C LEU A 40 -35.97 24.47 -18.35
N LEU A 41 -36.19 25.54 -19.13
CA LEU A 41 -35.09 26.27 -19.79
C LEU A 41 -34.15 26.93 -18.76
N ALA A 42 -34.70 27.51 -17.69
CA ALA A 42 -33.92 28.05 -16.58
C ALA A 42 -33.21 26.95 -15.76
N PHE A 43 -33.82 25.76 -15.66
CA PHE A 43 -33.15 24.58 -15.09
C PHE A 43 -31.95 24.16 -15.93
N LYS A 44 -32.12 24.04 -17.26
CA LYS A 44 -31.04 23.74 -18.22
C LYS A 44 -29.89 24.73 -18.14
N GLY A 45 -30.16 26.02 -17.93
CA GLY A 45 -29.14 27.07 -17.88
C GLY A 45 -28.08 26.95 -16.78
N ASN A 46 -28.24 26.04 -15.81
CA ASN A 46 -27.28 25.81 -14.72
C ASN A 46 -26.36 24.60 -14.96
N PHE A 47 -26.42 23.98 -16.13
CA PHE A 47 -25.58 22.85 -16.51
C PHE A 47 -24.68 23.21 -17.68
N ASP A 48 -23.52 22.56 -17.75
CA ASP A 48 -22.63 22.68 -18.89
C ASP A 48 -23.32 22.18 -20.17
N ASN A 49 -23.28 22.99 -21.23
CA ASN A 49 -23.95 22.74 -22.52
C ASN A 49 -23.44 21.49 -23.27
N ALA A 50 -22.43 20.81 -22.74
CA ALA A 50 -21.84 19.61 -23.34
C ALA A 50 -22.71 18.35 -23.17
N SER A 51 -23.72 18.36 -22.29
CA SER A 51 -24.58 17.17 -22.11
C SER A 51 -25.49 16.93 -23.33
N PRO A 52 -25.42 15.73 -23.97
CA PRO A 52 -26.25 15.41 -25.14
C PRO A 52 -27.76 15.43 -24.86
N VAL A 53 -28.18 15.33 -23.59
CA VAL A 53 -29.60 15.24 -23.21
C VAL A 53 -30.38 16.50 -23.59
N PHE A 54 -29.70 17.66 -23.51
CA PHE A 54 -30.28 18.97 -23.79
C PHE A 54 -30.41 19.30 -25.29
N SER A 55 -29.94 18.42 -26.18
CA SER A 55 -30.13 18.57 -27.63
C SER A 55 -31.61 18.55 -28.02
N SER A 56 -32.42 17.76 -27.30
CA SER A 56 -33.88 17.69 -27.49
C SER A 56 -34.64 18.86 -26.86
N TRP A 57 -34.01 19.61 -25.95
CA TRP A 57 -34.62 20.73 -25.23
C TRP A 57 -34.49 22.01 -26.08
N ASN A 58 -35.31 22.09 -27.12
CA ASN A 58 -35.31 23.17 -28.10
C ASN A 58 -36.74 23.53 -28.56
N GLU A 59 -36.88 24.63 -29.30
CA GLU A 59 -38.16 25.18 -29.77
C GLU A 59 -38.88 24.31 -30.81
N SER A 60 -38.22 23.30 -31.38
CA SER A 60 -38.76 22.48 -32.48
C SER A 60 -39.79 21.44 -32.01
N SER A 61 -39.98 21.26 -30.70
CA SER A 61 -40.93 20.30 -30.14
C SER A 61 -41.47 20.75 -28.78
N HIS A 62 -42.70 20.32 -28.45
CA HIS A 62 -43.31 20.60 -27.14
C HIS A 62 -42.46 20.00 -26.01
N TYR A 63 -42.34 20.70 -24.86
CA TYR A 63 -41.44 20.29 -23.77
C TYR A 63 -41.74 18.91 -23.17
N CYS A 64 -42.98 18.44 -23.25
CA CYS A 64 -43.35 17.06 -22.88
C CYS A 64 -42.72 15.97 -23.79
N MET A 65 -42.11 16.35 -24.91
CA MET A 65 -41.36 15.45 -25.80
C MET A 65 -39.85 15.55 -25.56
N TRP A 66 -39.40 16.47 -24.71
CA TRP A 66 -37.99 16.60 -24.38
C TRP A 66 -37.53 15.38 -23.60
N ARG A 67 -36.30 14.93 -23.88
CA ARG A 67 -35.74 13.75 -23.24
C ARG A 67 -35.70 13.96 -21.73
N GLY A 68 -36.26 13.00 -21.00
CA GLY A 68 -36.34 13.01 -19.53
C GLY A 68 -37.45 13.87 -18.93
N VAL A 69 -38.27 14.54 -19.74
CA VAL A 69 -39.41 15.34 -19.26
C VAL A 69 -40.71 14.59 -19.56
N TYR A 70 -41.51 14.32 -18.53
CA TYR A 70 -42.83 13.71 -18.70
C TYR A 70 -43.90 14.57 -18.06
N CYS A 71 -44.92 14.89 -18.84
CA CYS A 71 -46.06 15.65 -18.39
C CYS A 71 -47.18 14.74 -17.85
N CYS A 72 -47.98 15.27 -16.93
CA CYS A 72 -49.25 14.68 -16.55
C CYS A 72 -50.19 14.53 -17.76
N SER A 73 -51.27 13.75 -17.59
CA SER A 73 -52.30 13.42 -18.60
C SER A 73 -52.49 14.47 -19.70
N ARG A 74 -52.76 14.01 -20.93
CA ARG A 74 -52.79 14.80 -22.19
C ARG A 74 -53.54 16.15 -22.12
N ASN A 75 -54.50 16.31 -21.20
CA ASN A 75 -55.30 17.52 -21.04
C ASN A 75 -54.70 18.58 -20.10
N LEU A 76 -53.75 18.24 -19.22
CA LEU A 76 -53.13 19.17 -18.27
C LEU A 76 -51.79 19.72 -18.76
N GLN A 77 -51.03 18.93 -19.52
CA GLN A 77 -49.73 19.28 -20.11
C GLN A 77 -48.64 19.80 -19.14
N ARG A 78 -48.87 19.75 -17.82
CA ARG A 78 -47.90 20.13 -16.77
C ARG A 78 -46.83 19.07 -16.53
N VAL A 79 -45.61 19.46 -16.21
CA VAL A 79 -44.47 18.56 -15.92
C VAL A 79 -44.69 17.83 -14.59
N CYS A 80 -44.62 16.51 -14.62
CA CYS A 80 -44.89 15.65 -13.46
C CYS A 80 -43.73 14.71 -13.11
N THR A 81 -42.86 14.42 -14.07
CA THR A 81 -41.65 13.64 -13.85
C THR A 81 -40.49 14.28 -14.61
N LEU A 82 -39.36 14.40 -13.92
CA LEU A 82 -38.07 14.76 -14.50
C LEU A 82 -37.08 13.63 -14.21
N GLU A 83 -36.65 12.91 -15.25
CA GLU A 83 -35.74 11.76 -15.16
C GLU A 83 -34.55 11.95 -16.11
N LEU A 84 -33.40 12.27 -15.54
CA LEU A 84 -32.13 12.46 -16.25
C LEU A 84 -30.98 11.67 -15.57
N PRO A 85 -31.16 10.38 -15.23
CA PRO A 85 -30.07 9.60 -14.64
C PRO A 85 -28.95 9.36 -15.66
N SER A 86 -27.69 9.26 -15.21
CA SER A 86 -26.54 8.93 -16.08
C SER A 86 -26.43 9.80 -17.35
N SER A 87 -26.85 11.06 -17.25
CA SER A 87 -26.95 11.97 -18.40
C SER A 87 -25.71 12.85 -18.58
N GLY A 88 -24.66 12.61 -17.80
CA GLY A 88 -23.42 13.38 -17.84
C GLY A 88 -23.61 14.85 -17.46
N LEU A 89 -24.62 15.16 -16.64
CA LEU A 89 -24.89 16.53 -16.19
C LEU A 89 -23.75 17.00 -15.27
N VAL A 90 -23.20 18.17 -15.57
CA VAL A 90 -22.19 18.87 -14.76
C VAL A 90 -22.74 20.25 -14.44
N GLY A 91 -22.81 20.62 -13.16
CA GLY A 91 -23.43 21.87 -12.72
C GLY A 91 -24.15 21.73 -11.39
N SER A 92 -24.93 22.75 -11.02
CA SER A 92 -25.72 22.76 -9.78
C SER A 92 -27.21 22.65 -10.06
N ILE A 93 -27.98 22.11 -9.10
CA ILE A 93 -29.44 22.04 -9.22
C ILE A 93 -30.03 23.45 -9.16
N SER A 94 -30.62 23.89 -10.27
CA SER A 94 -31.24 25.21 -10.39
C SER A 94 -32.42 25.40 -9.43
N PRO A 95 -32.51 26.54 -8.70
CA PRO A 95 -33.67 26.85 -7.86
C PRO A 95 -35.00 26.92 -8.63
N TYR A 96 -34.97 27.13 -9.95
CA TYR A 96 -36.16 27.16 -10.80
C TYR A 96 -36.87 25.79 -10.90
N ILE A 97 -36.25 24.70 -10.44
CA ILE A 97 -36.93 23.41 -10.29
C ILE A 97 -38.19 23.52 -9.40
N GLY A 98 -38.19 24.46 -8.44
CA GLY A 98 -39.33 24.73 -7.57
C GLY A 98 -40.55 25.34 -8.28
N ASN A 99 -40.40 25.84 -9.51
CA ASN A 99 -41.52 26.39 -10.30
C ASN A 99 -42.37 25.29 -10.95
N LEU A 100 -41.83 24.07 -11.08
CA LEU A 100 -42.50 22.93 -11.70
C LEU A 100 -43.49 22.27 -10.72
N SER A 101 -44.53 23.02 -10.31
CA SER A 101 -45.40 22.73 -9.16
C SER A 101 -46.20 21.42 -9.24
N TYR A 102 -46.24 20.77 -10.40
CA TYR A 102 -46.88 19.47 -10.60
C TYR A 102 -45.94 18.27 -10.47
N LEU A 103 -44.64 18.50 -10.25
CA LEU A 103 -43.65 17.45 -10.10
C LEU A 103 -44.00 16.46 -8.98
N ARG A 104 -43.90 15.18 -9.33
CA ARG A 104 -44.05 14.02 -8.45
C ARG A 104 -42.77 13.21 -8.36
N ARG A 105 -41.93 13.23 -9.40
CA ARG A 105 -40.67 12.49 -9.43
C ARG A 105 -39.54 13.34 -10.00
N ILE A 106 -38.42 13.34 -9.27
CA ILE A 106 -37.15 13.90 -9.70
C ILE A 106 -36.11 12.78 -9.59
N ASP A 107 -35.47 12.45 -10.71
CA ASP A 107 -34.38 11.48 -10.77
C ASP A 107 -33.21 12.11 -11.53
N LEU A 108 -32.16 12.46 -10.80
CA LEU A 108 -30.93 13.05 -11.34
C LEU A 108 -29.69 12.21 -10.94
N SER A 109 -29.88 10.92 -10.67
CA SER A 109 -28.80 10.07 -10.19
C SER A 109 -27.67 9.88 -11.19
N ASP A 110 -26.49 9.50 -10.71
CA ASP A 110 -25.35 9.11 -11.54
C ASP A 110 -24.89 10.24 -12.48
N ASN A 111 -24.77 11.45 -11.95
CA ASN A 111 -24.30 12.63 -12.67
C ASN A 111 -23.10 13.24 -11.92
N LYS A 112 -22.67 14.43 -12.33
CA LYS A 112 -21.60 15.19 -11.66
C LYS A 112 -22.15 16.48 -11.08
N LEU A 113 -23.33 16.39 -10.44
CA LEU A 113 -23.98 17.55 -9.83
C LEU A 113 -23.24 17.96 -8.57
N TYR A 114 -23.00 19.26 -8.39
CA TYR A 114 -22.34 19.83 -7.21
C TYR A 114 -23.16 20.98 -6.60
N GLY A 115 -22.72 21.46 -5.44
CA GLY A 115 -23.45 22.49 -4.69
C GLY A 115 -24.57 21.89 -3.84
N ILE A 116 -25.55 22.71 -3.45
CA ILE A 116 -26.60 22.33 -2.50
C ILE A 116 -27.90 21.92 -3.20
N ILE A 117 -28.76 21.20 -2.48
CA ILE A 117 -30.17 21.09 -2.86
C ILE A 117 -30.83 22.46 -2.62
N PRO A 118 -31.43 23.12 -3.63
CA PRO A 118 -32.04 24.42 -3.44
C PRO A 118 -33.29 24.33 -2.56
N SER A 119 -33.47 25.28 -1.63
CA SER A 119 -34.61 25.33 -0.71
C SER A 119 -35.97 25.44 -1.42
N SER A 120 -35.99 25.94 -2.67
CA SER A 120 -37.18 26.00 -3.51
C SER A 120 -37.81 24.64 -3.82
N ILE A 121 -37.08 23.54 -3.61
CA ILE A 121 -37.65 22.18 -3.70
C ILE A 121 -38.83 21.98 -2.73
N SER A 122 -38.86 22.73 -1.63
CA SER A 122 -39.97 22.72 -0.65
C SER A 122 -41.30 23.23 -1.20
N HIS A 123 -41.31 23.89 -2.36
CA HIS A 123 -42.53 24.31 -3.06
C HIS A 123 -43.22 23.15 -3.81
N LEU A 124 -42.57 21.99 -3.94
CA LEU A 124 -43.07 20.84 -4.70
C LEU A 124 -43.92 19.91 -3.80
N TYR A 125 -45.07 20.41 -3.34
CA TYR A 125 -45.96 19.69 -2.41
C TYR A 125 -46.54 18.36 -2.93
N ARG A 126 -46.38 18.06 -4.23
CA ARG A 126 -46.82 16.81 -4.87
C ARG A 126 -45.70 15.79 -5.01
N LEU A 127 -44.48 16.11 -4.61
CA LEU A 127 -43.29 15.30 -4.78
C LEU A 127 -43.40 14.00 -3.97
N GLN A 128 -43.19 12.89 -4.66
CA GLN A 128 -43.26 11.52 -4.15
C GLN A 128 -41.88 10.85 -4.17
N ASN A 129 -41.08 11.15 -5.18
CA ASN A 129 -39.81 10.47 -5.41
C ASN A 129 -38.70 11.49 -5.67
N ILE A 130 -37.66 11.44 -4.84
CA ILE A 130 -36.41 12.17 -5.05
C ILE A 130 -35.27 11.15 -5.10
N ASN A 131 -34.56 11.10 -6.22
CA ASN A 131 -33.33 10.34 -6.36
C ASN A 131 -32.20 11.24 -6.86
N LEU A 132 -31.23 11.50 -5.98
CA LEU A 132 -30.02 12.30 -6.25
C LEU A 132 -28.73 11.49 -6.04
N THR A 133 -28.85 10.17 -6.04
CA THR A 133 -27.77 9.22 -5.75
C THR A 133 -26.55 9.42 -6.67
N ASN A 134 -25.34 9.17 -6.18
CA ASN A 134 -24.10 9.20 -6.97
C ASN A 134 -23.86 10.55 -7.65
N ASN A 135 -23.62 11.59 -6.84
CA ASN A 135 -23.28 12.94 -7.28
C ASN A 135 -22.23 13.57 -6.33
N PHE A 136 -21.92 14.85 -6.50
CA PHE A 136 -21.03 15.64 -5.63
C PHE A 136 -21.80 16.72 -4.85
N LEU A 137 -23.08 16.49 -4.54
CA LEU A 137 -23.90 17.45 -3.80
C LEU A 137 -23.43 17.55 -2.36
N SER A 138 -23.45 18.76 -1.79
CA SER A 138 -22.99 19.05 -0.44
C SER A 138 -23.98 19.93 0.32
N GLY A 139 -23.63 20.31 1.55
CA GLY A 139 -24.49 21.09 2.44
C GLY A 139 -25.37 20.22 3.33
N THR A 140 -26.33 20.85 4.00
CA THR A 140 -27.34 20.17 4.82
C THR A 140 -28.58 19.85 4.00
N ILE A 141 -29.40 18.91 4.47
CA ILE A 141 -30.74 18.71 3.89
C ILE A 141 -31.55 20.01 4.09
N PRO A 142 -32.16 20.60 3.03
CA PRO A 142 -32.80 21.91 3.12
C PRO A 142 -33.90 21.97 4.18
N GLU A 143 -33.94 23.07 4.92
CA GLU A 143 -35.06 23.39 5.81
C GLU A 143 -36.37 23.49 5.02
N ASN A 144 -37.49 23.10 5.65
CA ASN A 144 -38.84 23.10 5.08
C ASN A 144 -39.14 22.02 4.02
N LEU A 145 -38.25 21.02 3.83
CA LEU A 145 -38.55 19.89 2.95
C LEU A 145 -39.76 19.06 3.46
N ASP A 146 -40.14 19.20 4.72
CA ASP A 146 -41.36 18.62 5.31
C ASP A 146 -42.66 19.09 4.63
N ASN A 147 -42.63 20.21 3.89
CA ASN A 147 -43.73 20.61 3.01
C ASN A 147 -44.04 19.58 1.90
N CYS A 148 -43.05 18.76 1.51
CA CYS A 148 -43.19 17.65 0.57
C CYS A 148 -43.81 16.41 1.25
N SER A 149 -44.96 16.59 1.91
CA SER A 149 -45.65 15.56 2.71
C SER A 149 -46.08 14.30 1.94
N GLN A 150 -45.97 14.30 0.60
CA GLN A 150 -46.31 13.18 -0.26
C GLN A 150 -45.12 12.27 -0.57
N LEU A 151 -43.93 12.53 -0.01
CA LEU A 151 -42.73 11.74 -0.26
C LEU A 151 -42.92 10.27 0.15
N VAL A 152 -42.58 9.40 -0.79
CA VAL A 152 -42.55 7.94 -0.68
C VAL A 152 -41.11 7.45 -0.73
N ASN A 153 -40.30 7.99 -1.64
CA ASN A 153 -38.90 7.59 -1.82
C ASN A 153 -37.97 8.81 -1.75
N LEU A 154 -36.98 8.75 -0.87
CA LEU A 154 -35.90 9.74 -0.75
C LEU A 154 -34.54 9.03 -0.78
N SER A 155 -33.78 9.24 -1.85
CA SER A 155 -32.41 8.74 -1.99
C SER A 155 -31.43 9.90 -2.24
N LEU A 156 -30.51 10.09 -1.30
CA LEU A 156 -29.43 11.08 -1.33
C LEU A 156 -28.04 10.44 -1.25
N SER A 157 -27.96 9.11 -1.41
CA SER A 157 -26.75 8.35 -1.11
C SER A 157 -25.57 8.68 -2.02
N ASN A 158 -24.35 8.47 -1.52
CA ASN A 158 -23.10 8.69 -2.24
C ASN A 158 -22.98 10.12 -2.77
N ASN A 159 -22.90 11.05 -1.82
CA ASN A 159 -22.74 12.50 -2.00
C ASN A 159 -21.82 13.04 -0.88
N GLN A 160 -21.80 14.35 -0.68
CA GLN A 160 -21.00 15.07 0.32
C GLN A 160 -21.89 15.83 1.33
N PHE A 161 -23.09 15.33 1.61
CA PHE A 161 -23.99 15.96 2.58
C PHE A 161 -23.44 15.84 4.00
N TYR A 162 -23.63 16.88 4.81
CA TYR A 162 -23.15 16.92 6.19
C TYR A 162 -24.18 17.50 7.15
N GLY A 163 -23.85 17.53 8.44
CA GLY A 163 -24.70 18.04 9.50
C GLY A 163 -25.63 16.97 10.07
N LYS A 164 -26.54 17.37 10.95
CA LYS A 164 -27.43 16.44 11.66
C LYS A 164 -28.63 16.05 10.81
N LEU A 165 -29.12 14.82 11.00
CA LEU A 165 -30.41 14.40 10.48
C LEU A 165 -31.54 15.25 11.10
N PRO A 166 -32.34 15.97 10.30
CA PRO A 166 -33.37 16.85 10.84
C PRO A 166 -34.54 16.09 11.47
N SER A 167 -35.07 16.59 12.58
CA SER A 167 -36.20 15.95 13.27
C SER A 167 -37.49 15.93 12.42
N TRP A 168 -37.69 16.91 11.55
CA TRP A 168 -38.85 16.95 10.67
C TRP A 168 -38.84 15.83 9.60
N LEU A 169 -37.76 15.07 9.39
CA LEU A 169 -37.77 13.87 8.54
C LEU A 169 -38.88 12.89 8.95
N GLY A 170 -39.22 12.84 10.25
CA GLY A 170 -40.31 12.02 10.78
C GLY A 170 -41.72 12.46 10.39
N SER A 171 -41.89 13.57 9.64
CA SER A 171 -43.19 14.04 9.16
C SER A 171 -43.67 13.29 7.91
N PHE A 172 -42.77 12.63 7.16
CA PHE A 172 -43.08 11.93 5.92
C PHE A 172 -43.76 10.58 6.16
N ARG A 173 -45.01 10.60 6.62
CA ARG A 173 -45.76 9.37 6.99
C ARG A 173 -45.94 8.36 5.86
N LYS A 174 -45.75 8.76 4.60
CA LYS A 174 -45.82 7.90 3.41
C LYS A 174 -44.47 7.36 2.95
N LEU A 175 -43.38 7.72 3.63
CA LEU A 175 -42.03 7.33 3.22
C LEU A 175 -41.85 5.82 3.39
N GLU A 176 -41.53 5.16 2.30
CA GLU A 176 -41.28 3.72 2.20
C GLU A 176 -39.78 3.42 2.05
N PHE A 177 -39.05 4.30 1.36
CA PHE A 177 -37.61 4.15 1.11
C PHE A 177 -36.86 5.41 1.52
N LEU A 178 -35.91 5.26 2.46
CA LEU A 178 -35.00 6.32 2.89
C LEU A 178 -33.55 5.86 2.79
N ASN A 179 -32.80 6.44 1.86
CA ASN A 179 -31.38 6.16 1.70
C ASN A 179 -30.53 7.44 1.77
N LEU A 180 -29.75 7.54 2.84
CA LEU A 180 -28.83 8.64 3.13
C LEU A 180 -27.38 8.16 3.27
N GLY A 181 -27.10 6.91 2.87
CA GLY A 181 -25.78 6.30 3.07
C GLY A 181 -24.66 6.95 2.25
N VAL A 182 -23.40 6.70 2.62
CA VAL A 182 -22.20 7.22 1.95
C VAL A 182 -22.25 8.75 1.83
N ASN A 183 -22.23 9.41 2.99
CA ASN A 183 -22.21 10.87 3.15
C ASN A 183 -21.39 11.21 4.43
N SER A 184 -21.47 12.44 4.93
CA SER A 184 -20.82 12.92 6.16
C SER A 184 -21.84 13.41 7.19
N PHE A 185 -23.01 12.76 7.29
CA PHE A 185 -24.01 13.09 8.31
C PHE A 185 -23.50 12.78 9.72
N THR A 186 -23.80 13.66 10.67
CA THR A 186 -23.31 13.59 12.06
C THR A 186 -24.43 13.55 13.08
N GLY A 187 -24.10 13.23 14.33
CA GLY A 187 -25.06 13.21 15.44
C GLY A 187 -25.99 11.99 15.42
N ASN A 188 -27.11 12.08 16.13
CA ASN A 188 -27.96 10.91 16.39
C ASN A 188 -29.05 10.73 15.33
N ILE A 189 -29.53 9.50 15.18
CA ILE A 189 -30.83 9.22 14.53
C ILE A 189 -31.92 9.91 15.38
N PRO A 190 -32.68 10.87 14.82
CA PRO A 190 -33.67 11.61 15.60
C PRO A 190 -34.85 10.70 15.94
N LEU A 191 -35.39 10.83 17.16
CA LEU A 191 -36.50 10.01 17.64
C LEU A 191 -37.74 10.08 16.73
N SER A 192 -37.92 11.19 16.03
CA SER A 192 -39.00 11.37 15.07
C SER A 192 -38.96 10.39 13.89
N ILE A 193 -37.84 9.73 13.55
CA ILE A 193 -37.83 8.67 12.53
C ILE A 193 -38.74 7.50 12.90
N THR A 194 -39.00 7.29 14.20
CA THR A 194 -39.95 6.27 14.69
C THR A 194 -41.40 6.52 14.25
N ASN A 195 -41.70 7.71 13.73
CA ASN A 195 -43.01 8.08 13.19
C ASN A 195 -43.28 7.56 11.76
N LEU A 196 -42.27 7.03 11.07
CA LEU A 196 -42.35 6.62 9.68
C LEU A 196 -42.97 5.21 9.55
N SER A 197 -44.26 5.08 9.87
CA SER A 197 -44.96 3.79 9.93
C SER A 197 -45.01 3.00 8.62
N SER A 198 -44.76 3.65 7.48
CA SER A 198 -44.73 3.03 6.14
C SER A 198 -43.32 2.64 5.68
N LEU A 199 -42.29 2.85 6.49
CA LEU A 199 -40.90 2.63 6.08
C LEU A 199 -40.61 1.13 5.91
N HIS A 200 -40.12 0.76 4.74
CA HIS A 200 -39.67 -0.59 4.41
C HIS A 200 -38.15 -0.68 4.42
N GLU A 201 -37.46 0.34 3.93
CA GLU A 201 -36.01 0.33 3.80
C GLU A 201 -35.37 1.61 4.38
N PHE A 202 -34.41 1.41 5.27
CA PHE A 202 -33.69 2.48 5.94
C PHE A 202 -32.18 2.28 5.85
N TYR A 203 -31.51 3.14 5.07
CA TYR A 203 -30.06 3.13 4.88
C TYR A 203 -29.43 4.45 5.34
N VAL A 204 -28.50 4.36 6.28
CA VAL A 204 -27.63 5.48 6.69
C VAL A 204 -26.17 5.05 6.84
N ALA A 205 -25.81 3.88 6.28
CA ALA A 205 -24.48 3.33 6.38
C ALA A 205 -23.40 4.26 5.78
N ASN A 206 -22.16 4.17 6.24
CA ASN A 206 -21.03 5.00 5.79
C ASN A 206 -21.31 6.50 6.01
N ASN A 207 -21.44 6.89 7.27
CA ASN A 207 -21.57 8.28 7.73
C ASN A 207 -20.84 8.44 9.08
N ASP A 208 -20.91 9.63 9.67
CA ASP A 208 -20.35 9.95 11.00
C ASP A 208 -21.47 10.01 12.09
N LEU A 209 -22.53 9.20 11.93
CA LEU A 209 -23.65 9.17 12.87
C LEU A 209 -23.25 8.46 14.17
N SER A 210 -23.78 8.94 15.29
CA SER A 210 -23.44 8.46 16.63
C SER A 210 -24.68 8.31 17.53
N GLY A 211 -24.46 8.01 18.80
CA GLY A 211 -25.53 7.75 19.76
C GLY A 211 -26.11 6.33 19.64
N SER A 212 -27.30 6.12 20.21
CA SER A 212 -27.97 4.81 20.24
C SER A 212 -29.10 4.72 19.23
N ILE A 213 -29.42 3.49 18.79
CA ILE A 213 -30.62 3.22 17.97
C ILE A 213 -31.89 3.56 18.78
N PRO A 214 -32.80 4.41 18.28
CA PRO A 214 -34.09 4.64 18.94
C PRO A 214 -34.93 3.37 19.00
N SER A 215 -35.40 2.97 20.19
CA SER A 215 -36.14 1.71 20.39
C SER A 215 -37.45 1.62 19.60
N GLY A 216 -38.08 2.77 19.31
CA GLY A 216 -39.30 2.84 18.48
C GLY A 216 -39.07 2.42 17.03
N LEU A 217 -37.83 2.33 16.55
CA LEU A 217 -37.52 1.82 15.20
C LEU A 217 -37.98 0.35 15.05
N GLY A 218 -37.88 -0.43 16.14
CA GLY A 218 -38.38 -1.82 16.18
C GLY A 218 -39.91 -1.94 16.24
N GLN A 219 -40.66 -0.84 16.24
CA GLN A 219 -42.13 -0.85 16.18
C GLN A 219 -42.66 -0.67 14.75
N ILE A 220 -41.80 -0.32 13.79
CA ILE A 220 -42.17 -0.15 12.38
C ILE A 220 -42.18 -1.53 11.73
N SER A 221 -43.32 -2.23 11.86
CA SER A 221 -43.45 -3.65 11.52
C SER A 221 -43.26 -3.97 10.03
N GLN A 222 -43.34 -2.99 9.13
CA GLN A 222 -43.14 -3.18 7.69
C GLN A 222 -41.67 -3.13 7.26
N ILE A 223 -40.74 -2.82 8.16
CA ILE A 223 -39.32 -2.74 7.83
C ILE A 223 -38.80 -4.10 7.34
N GLN A 224 -38.17 -4.07 6.18
CA GLN A 224 -37.47 -5.17 5.54
C GLN A 224 -35.95 -5.01 5.64
N ILE A 225 -35.45 -3.78 5.54
CA ILE A 225 -34.00 -3.51 5.53
C ILE A 225 -33.65 -2.38 6.49
N ILE A 226 -32.72 -2.66 7.39
CA ILE A 226 -32.02 -1.68 8.21
C ILE A 226 -30.53 -1.81 7.91
N ASN A 227 -29.91 -0.75 7.41
CA ASN A 227 -28.46 -0.69 7.25
C ASN A 227 -27.88 0.57 7.91
N LEU A 228 -27.29 0.39 9.07
CA LEU A 228 -26.62 1.43 9.89
C LEU A 228 -25.09 1.22 9.94
N GLY A 229 -24.54 0.36 9.06
CA GLY A 229 -23.13 -0.04 9.12
C GLY A 229 -22.15 1.12 8.94
N GLU A 230 -20.89 0.95 9.33
CA GLU A 230 -19.82 1.94 9.11
C GLU A 230 -20.19 3.34 9.63
N ASN A 231 -20.41 3.43 10.95
CA ASN A 231 -20.76 4.66 11.68
C ASN A 231 -20.16 4.61 13.11
N ASP A 232 -20.44 5.62 13.92
CA ASP A 232 -20.02 5.73 15.33
C ASP A 232 -21.14 5.38 16.33
N PHE A 233 -22.14 4.58 15.94
CA PHE A 233 -23.23 4.20 16.85
C PHE A 233 -22.71 3.38 18.03
N SER A 234 -23.33 3.58 19.20
CA SER A 234 -22.94 2.93 20.44
C SER A 234 -24.15 2.56 21.30
N GLY A 235 -23.91 1.92 22.44
CA GLY A 235 -24.98 1.45 23.32
C GLY A 235 -25.50 0.06 22.91
N VAL A 236 -26.67 -0.31 23.45
CA VAL A 236 -27.25 -1.64 23.24
C VAL A 236 -28.21 -1.59 22.05
N ILE A 237 -28.19 -2.64 21.21
CA ILE A 237 -29.19 -2.81 20.16
C ILE A 237 -30.55 -3.08 20.83
N PRO A 238 -31.58 -2.23 20.62
CA PRO A 238 -32.88 -2.42 21.25
C PRO A 238 -33.51 -3.77 20.90
N GLU A 239 -34.03 -4.49 21.88
CA GLU A 239 -34.65 -5.82 21.68
C GLU A 239 -35.80 -5.79 20.65
N SER A 240 -36.52 -4.66 20.57
CA SER A 240 -37.58 -4.45 19.57
C SER A 240 -37.10 -4.61 18.13
N ILE A 241 -35.83 -4.35 17.81
CA ILE A 241 -35.26 -4.56 16.47
C ILE A 241 -35.25 -6.04 16.11
N PHE A 242 -34.99 -6.91 17.09
CA PHE A 242 -34.97 -8.37 16.89
C PHE A 242 -36.37 -8.98 16.81
N ASN A 243 -37.43 -8.19 17.00
CA ASN A 243 -38.82 -8.61 16.87
C ASN A 243 -39.45 -8.26 15.51
N LEU A 244 -38.69 -7.66 14.59
CA LEU A 244 -39.16 -7.27 13.26
C LEU A 244 -39.34 -8.51 12.36
N THR A 245 -40.57 -8.97 12.16
CA THR A 245 -40.85 -10.24 11.46
C THR A 245 -40.63 -10.21 9.95
N TYR A 246 -40.66 -9.02 9.35
CA TYR A 246 -40.46 -8.83 7.90
C TYR A 246 -39.02 -8.50 7.51
N ILE A 247 -38.12 -8.36 8.49
CA ILE A 247 -36.74 -7.97 8.21
C ILE A 247 -36.01 -9.08 7.45
N SER A 248 -35.48 -8.73 6.28
CA SER A 248 -34.63 -9.59 5.47
C SER A 248 -33.15 -9.24 5.69
N ASN A 249 -32.82 -7.97 5.90
CA ASN A 249 -31.43 -7.53 6.01
C ASN A 249 -31.25 -6.63 7.24
N LEU A 250 -30.43 -7.09 8.18
CA LEU A 250 -30.01 -6.32 9.35
C LEU A 250 -28.51 -6.08 9.31
N GLY A 251 -28.11 -4.87 8.90
CA GLY A 251 -26.72 -4.42 8.85
C GLY A 251 -26.41 -3.40 9.94
N LEU A 252 -25.62 -3.81 10.93
CA LEU A 252 -25.16 -2.97 12.06
C LEU A 252 -23.63 -3.04 12.24
N HIS A 253 -22.91 -3.48 11.21
CA HIS A 253 -21.48 -3.76 11.24
C HIS A 253 -20.62 -2.49 11.37
N MET A 254 -19.38 -2.62 11.81
CA MET A 254 -18.40 -1.52 11.91
C MET A 254 -18.97 -0.33 12.71
N ASN A 255 -19.32 -0.60 13.96
CA ASN A 255 -19.88 0.35 14.93
C ASN A 255 -19.34 0.01 16.34
N ASN A 256 -19.83 0.70 17.37
CA ASN A 256 -19.47 0.49 18.78
C ASN A 256 -20.61 -0.13 19.61
N PHE A 257 -21.47 -0.96 19.01
CA PHE A 257 -22.58 -1.59 19.72
C PHE A 257 -22.09 -2.59 20.77
N ARG A 258 -22.74 -2.60 21.94
CA ARG A 258 -22.49 -3.51 23.06
C ARG A 258 -23.75 -4.28 23.45
N GLY A 259 -23.64 -5.17 24.44
CA GLY A 259 -24.74 -6.00 24.91
C GLY A 259 -24.67 -7.41 24.34
N HIS A 260 -25.80 -8.13 24.32
CA HIS A 260 -25.89 -9.51 23.86
C HIS A 260 -27.09 -9.69 22.93
N LEU A 261 -27.07 -10.76 22.15
CA LEU A 261 -28.23 -11.15 21.32
C LEU A 261 -29.32 -11.80 22.19
N PRO A 262 -30.62 -11.54 21.94
CA PRO A 262 -31.72 -12.23 22.62
C PRO A 262 -31.68 -13.74 22.37
N ARG A 263 -32.01 -14.54 23.39
CA ARG A 263 -31.96 -16.01 23.30
C ARG A 263 -32.93 -16.58 22.26
N ASP A 264 -34.04 -15.89 22.03
CA ASP A 264 -35.14 -16.23 21.15
C ASP A 264 -35.13 -15.47 19.82
N ILE A 265 -34.02 -14.80 19.48
CA ILE A 265 -33.87 -13.99 18.26
C ILE A 265 -34.35 -14.69 16.98
N GLY A 266 -34.07 -15.99 16.80
CA GLY A 266 -34.49 -16.69 15.59
C GLY A 266 -35.97 -17.09 15.54
N THR A 267 -36.75 -16.86 16.61
CA THR A 267 -38.21 -17.11 16.59
C THR A 267 -38.97 -16.03 15.81
N HIS A 268 -38.44 -14.82 15.75
CA HIS A 268 -39.06 -13.68 15.09
C HIS A 268 -38.44 -13.38 13.72
N LEU A 269 -37.13 -13.63 13.55
CA LEU A 269 -36.37 -13.31 12.34
C LEU A 269 -36.41 -14.41 11.27
N SER A 270 -37.59 -14.94 10.98
CA SER A 270 -37.73 -16.09 10.06
C SER A 270 -37.43 -15.75 8.60
N ASN A 271 -37.59 -14.48 8.18
CA ASN A 271 -37.33 -14.01 6.81
C ASN A 271 -35.89 -13.50 6.58
N LEU A 272 -35.03 -13.58 7.59
CA LEU A 272 -33.70 -12.99 7.57
C LEU A 272 -32.80 -13.66 6.52
N GLN A 273 -32.29 -12.86 5.59
CA GLN A 273 -31.34 -13.22 4.55
C GLN A 273 -29.92 -12.78 4.88
N GLN A 274 -29.76 -11.62 5.55
CA GLN A 274 -28.46 -11.10 5.92
C GLN A 274 -28.45 -10.59 7.36
N LEU A 275 -27.51 -11.12 8.15
CA LEU A 275 -27.19 -10.63 9.49
C LEU A 275 -25.73 -10.19 9.52
N LEU A 276 -25.50 -8.88 9.50
CA LEU A 276 -24.17 -8.29 9.49
C LEU A 276 -23.94 -7.50 10.78
N LEU A 277 -23.30 -8.13 11.76
CA LEU A 277 -23.00 -7.54 13.06
C LEU A 277 -21.49 -7.42 13.31
N HIS A 278 -20.66 -7.65 12.29
CA HIS A 278 -19.21 -7.70 12.45
C HIS A 278 -18.60 -6.37 12.91
N THR A 279 -17.43 -6.43 13.54
CA THR A 279 -16.68 -5.25 13.98
C THR A 279 -17.50 -4.39 14.95
N ASN A 280 -17.83 -4.97 16.11
CA ASN A 280 -18.57 -4.33 17.19
C ASN A 280 -18.01 -4.79 18.57
N GLN A 281 -18.71 -4.45 19.65
CA GLN A 281 -18.36 -4.83 21.03
C GLN A 281 -19.41 -5.79 21.64
N LEU A 282 -20.10 -6.59 20.82
CA LEU A 282 -21.14 -7.51 21.26
C LEU A 282 -20.54 -8.68 22.06
N THR A 283 -21.28 -9.12 23.08
CA THR A 283 -20.85 -10.11 24.09
C THR A 283 -21.91 -11.20 24.28
N GLY A 284 -21.61 -12.19 25.11
CA GLY A 284 -22.52 -13.30 25.42
C GLY A 284 -22.34 -14.48 24.46
N GLU A 285 -23.22 -15.46 24.58
CA GLU A 285 -23.23 -16.65 23.73
C GLU A 285 -24.01 -16.38 22.43
N ILE A 286 -23.65 -17.07 21.36
CA ILE A 286 -24.44 -17.07 20.13
C ILE A 286 -25.74 -17.86 20.39
N PRO A 287 -26.93 -17.25 20.25
CA PRO A 287 -28.18 -17.97 20.51
C PRO A 287 -28.42 -19.11 19.52
N ALA A 288 -28.70 -20.31 20.04
CA ALA A 288 -29.04 -21.47 19.20
C ALA A 288 -30.29 -21.23 18.35
N SER A 289 -31.25 -20.41 18.84
CA SER A 289 -32.49 -20.11 18.11
C SER A 289 -32.25 -19.49 16.74
N LEU A 290 -31.09 -18.85 16.49
CA LEU A 290 -30.70 -18.34 15.17
C LEU A 290 -30.79 -19.41 14.08
N SER A 291 -30.65 -20.71 14.42
CA SER A 291 -30.85 -21.82 13.49
C SER A 291 -32.21 -21.83 12.77
N ASN A 292 -33.20 -21.11 13.30
CA ASN A 292 -34.55 -21.00 12.74
C ASN A 292 -34.64 -19.98 11.58
N ALA A 293 -33.62 -19.14 11.36
CA ALA A 293 -33.56 -18.19 10.25
C ALA A 293 -33.12 -18.89 8.94
N SER A 294 -33.99 -19.73 8.39
CA SER A 294 -33.65 -20.67 7.30
C SER A 294 -33.33 -20.04 5.93
N PHE A 295 -33.59 -18.74 5.75
CA PHE A 295 -33.30 -18.03 4.48
C PHE A 295 -31.95 -17.30 4.49
N ILE A 296 -31.16 -17.46 5.55
CA ILE A 296 -29.92 -16.71 5.70
C ILE A 296 -28.90 -17.10 4.63
N GLN A 297 -28.39 -16.09 3.93
CA GLN A 297 -27.37 -16.22 2.91
C GLN A 297 -26.03 -15.70 3.43
N ARG A 298 -26.04 -14.62 4.22
CA ARG A 298 -24.84 -14.03 4.80
C ARG A 298 -25.02 -13.88 6.31
N PHE A 299 -24.19 -14.62 7.06
CA PHE A 299 -24.15 -14.60 8.51
C PHE A 299 -22.75 -14.17 8.94
N ASP A 300 -22.64 -12.96 9.49
CA ASP A 300 -21.35 -12.36 9.84
C ASP A 300 -21.40 -11.73 11.23
N LEU A 301 -20.83 -12.44 12.20
CA LEU A 301 -20.68 -12.00 13.60
C LEU A 301 -19.21 -11.73 13.95
N SER A 302 -18.32 -11.64 12.96
CA SER A 302 -16.88 -11.58 13.19
C SER A 302 -16.43 -10.32 13.94
N THR A 303 -15.23 -10.32 14.51
CA THR A 303 -14.64 -9.15 15.19
C THR A 303 -15.57 -8.59 16.28
N ASN A 304 -15.88 -9.43 17.27
CA ASN A 304 -16.72 -9.10 18.42
C ASN A 304 -16.14 -9.75 19.69
N LYS A 305 -16.94 -9.84 20.77
CA LYS A 305 -16.56 -10.46 22.04
C LYS A 305 -17.50 -11.63 22.40
N PHE A 306 -18.11 -12.28 21.41
CA PHE A 306 -18.93 -13.47 21.63
C PHE A 306 -18.09 -14.59 22.26
N SER A 307 -18.69 -15.33 23.20
CA SER A 307 -18.02 -16.38 23.99
C SER A 307 -18.86 -17.66 24.03
N GLY A 308 -18.32 -18.71 24.63
CA GLY A 308 -18.98 -20.03 24.66
C GLY A 308 -18.71 -20.81 23.38
N THR A 309 -19.44 -21.90 23.18
CA THR A 309 -19.31 -22.76 22.01
C THR A 309 -20.19 -22.27 20.86
N ILE A 310 -19.85 -22.66 19.62
CA ILE A 310 -20.74 -22.47 18.47
C ILE A 310 -21.90 -23.47 18.62
N PRO A 311 -23.17 -23.02 18.68
CA PRO A 311 -24.29 -23.94 18.83
C PRO A 311 -24.36 -24.95 17.69
N VAL A 312 -24.56 -26.23 18.01
CA VAL A 312 -24.61 -27.32 17.03
C VAL A 312 -25.69 -27.07 15.97
N ASP A 313 -26.86 -26.59 16.38
CA ASP A 313 -27.98 -26.29 15.48
C ASP A 313 -27.70 -25.14 14.50
N LEU A 314 -26.70 -24.28 14.78
CA LEU A 314 -26.38 -23.15 13.92
C LEU A 314 -25.90 -23.60 12.53
N GLY A 315 -25.35 -24.82 12.42
CA GLY A 315 -25.01 -25.41 11.13
C GLY A 315 -26.21 -25.66 10.21
N LYS A 316 -27.45 -25.70 10.74
CA LYS A 316 -28.68 -25.83 9.94
C LYS A 316 -28.97 -24.59 9.10
N LEU A 317 -28.34 -23.46 9.39
CA LEU A 317 -28.50 -22.21 8.65
C LEU A 317 -28.11 -22.34 7.18
N CYS A 318 -27.11 -23.17 6.86
CA CYS A 318 -26.59 -23.34 5.50
C CYS A 318 -26.34 -22.03 4.71
N PRO A 319 -25.68 -21.00 5.27
CA PRO A 319 -25.45 -19.77 4.53
C PRO A 319 -24.42 -19.96 3.42
N LYS A 320 -24.44 -19.03 2.47
CA LYS A 320 -23.37 -18.87 1.48
C LYS A 320 -22.08 -18.37 2.13
N PHE A 321 -22.20 -17.46 3.11
CA PHE A 321 -21.10 -16.87 3.86
C PHE A 321 -21.35 -17.04 5.36
N PHE A 322 -20.48 -17.81 6.03
CA PHE A 322 -20.49 -18.02 7.47
C PHE A 322 -19.21 -17.46 8.08
N SER A 323 -19.31 -16.42 8.90
CA SER A 323 -18.16 -15.86 9.60
C SER A 323 -18.48 -15.57 11.07
N VAL A 324 -17.64 -16.12 11.94
CA VAL A 324 -17.65 -15.87 13.39
C VAL A 324 -16.24 -15.64 13.94
N GLY A 325 -15.28 -15.32 13.07
CA GLY A 325 -13.88 -15.08 13.42
C GLY A 325 -13.65 -13.88 14.34
N SER A 326 -12.45 -13.74 14.87
CA SER A 326 -12.07 -12.67 15.81
C SER A 326 -13.07 -12.50 16.94
N ASN A 327 -13.31 -13.57 17.69
CA ASN A 327 -14.20 -13.63 18.85
C ASN A 327 -13.52 -14.37 20.01
N LYS A 328 -14.27 -14.72 21.06
CA LYS A 328 -13.80 -15.53 22.19
C LYS A 328 -14.46 -16.91 22.21
N LEU A 329 -14.90 -17.42 21.06
CA LEU A 329 -15.57 -18.70 20.93
C LEU A 329 -14.60 -19.83 21.21
N GLU A 330 -15.08 -20.90 21.82
CA GLU A 330 -14.26 -22.04 22.24
C GLU A 330 -14.78 -23.36 21.66
N ALA A 331 -13.85 -24.28 21.42
CA ALA A 331 -14.12 -25.68 21.16
C ALA A 331 -13.18 -26.49 22.05
N LYS A 332 -13.70 -27.07 23.13
CA LYS A 332 -12.93 -27.79 24.15
C LYS A 332 -12.87 -29.29 23.85
N VAL A 333 -13.92 -29.83 23.26
CA VAL A 333 -14.03 -31.25 22.90
C VAL A 333 -14.38 -31.40 21.43
N THR A 334 -14.10 -32.57 20.83
CA THR A 334 -14.42 -32.83 19.41
C THR A 334 -15.90 -32.63 19.08
N GLY A 335 -16.80 -32.87 20.04
CA GLY A 335 -18.24 -32.67 19.86
C GLY A 335 -18.66 -31.21 19.66
N ASP A 336 -17.86 -30.23 20.07
CA ASP A 336 -18.17 -28.80 19.88
C ASP A 336 -18.11 -28.40 18.39
N TRP A 337 -17.46 -29.21 17.55
CA TRP A 337 -17.41 -29.06 16.10
C TRP A 337 -18.61 -29.65 15.36
N ASN A 338 -19.57 -30.26 16.05
CA ASN A 338 -20.68 -30.98 15.42
C ASN A 338 -21.59 -30.11 14.54
N PHE A 339 -21.57 -28.78 14.68
CA PHE A 339 -22.27 -27.88 13.76
C PHE A 339 -21.80 -28.06 12.31
N LEU A 340 -20.54 -28.43 12.09
CA LEU A 340 -19.99 -28.70 10.76
C LEU A 340 -20.67 -29.87 10.05
N ASN A 341 -21.21 -30.85 10.79
CA ASN A 341 -21.91 -31.99 10.21
C ASN A 341 -23.20 -31.58 9.49
N TYR A 342 -23.81 -30.45 9.89
CA TYR A 342 -24.91 -29.87 9.11
C TYR A 342 -24.38 -29.13 7.88
N LEU A 343 -23.25 -28.44 8.03
CA LEU A 343 -22.62 -27.69 6.93
C LEU A 343 -22.16 -28.56 5.75
N THR A 344 -21.88 -29.85 5.97
CA THR A 344 -21.56 -30.78 4.87
C THR A 344 -22.71 -30.95 3.87
N ASN A 345 -23.95 -30.69 4.28
CA ASN A 345 -25.12 -30.76 3.39
C ASN A 345 -25.43 -29.44 2.70
N CYS A 346 -24.68 -28.37 2.99
CA CYS A 346 -24.94 -27.03 2.44
C CYS A 346 -24.19 -26.85 1.11
N SER A 347 -24.87 -27.09 -0.01
CA SER A 347 -24.26 -27.05 -1.35
C SER A 347 -23.79 -25.67 -1.79
N TYR A 348 -24.36 -24.59 -1.24
CA TYR A 348 -24.08 -23.20 -1.61
C TYR A 348 -23.03 -22.50 -0.74
N LEU A 349 -22.46 -23.17 0.27
CA LEU A 349 -21.45 -22.57 1.16
C LEU A 349 -20.19 -22.22 0.37
N GLU A 350 -19.83 -20.94 0.33
CA GLU A 350 -18.64 -20.42 -0.36
C GLU A 350 -17.56 -19.93 0.61
N THR A 351 -17.92 -19.52 1.82
CA THR A 351 -16.98 -18.99 2.82
C THR A 351 -17.29 -19.55 4.20
N LEU A 352 -16.27 -20.15 4.81
CA LEU A 352 -16.26 -20.54 6.21
C LEU A 352 -15.05 -19.88 6.89
N GLU A 353 -15.34 -18.87 7.70
CA GLU A 353 -14.35 -18.09 8.41
C GLU A 353 -14.59 -18.28 9.93
N LEU A 354 -13.59 -18.84 10.62
CA LEU A 354 -13.62 -19.16 12.05
C LEU A 354 -12.33 -18.72 12.76
N SER A 355 -11.55 -17.82 12.15
CA SER A 355 -10.22 -17.45 12.63
C SER A 355 -10.23 -16.73 13.97
N ASP A 356 -9.07 -16.60 14.61
CA ASP A 356 -8.84 -15.72 15.75
C ASP A 356 -9.87 -15.93 16.87
N ASN A 357 -9.95 -17.17 17.32
CA ASN A 357 -10.84 -17.63 18.39
C ASN A 357 -10.07 -18.56 19.33
N LYS A 358 -10.79 -19.24 20.22
CA LYS A 358 -10.26 -20.26 21.13
C LYS A 358 -10.69 -21.66 20.70
N LEU A 359 -10.86 -21.90 19.40
CA LEU A 359 -11.32 -23.19 18.87
C LEU A 359 -10.18 -24.21 18.94
N GLY A 360 -10.31 -25.19 19.84
CA GLY A 360 -9.31 -26.23 20.08
C GLY A 360 -9.77 -27.62 19.66
N SER A 361 -9.23 -28.62 20.35
CA SER A 361 -9.40 -30.05 20.02
C SER A 361 -8.74 -30.42 18.68
N SER A 362 -8.94 -31.68 18.25
CA SER A 362 -8.46 -32.19 16.97
C SER A 362 -9.10 -31.46 15.79
N PHE A 363 -8.33 -31.21 14.73
CA PHE A 363 -8.85 -30.70 13.45
C PHE A 363 -10.09 -31.50 13.00
N PRO A 364 -11.24 -30.84 12.76
CA PRO A 364 -12.50 -31.53 12.53
C PRO A 364 -12.57 -32.19 11.15
N ARG A 365 -12.69 -33.52 11.12
CA ARG A 365 -12.79 -34.31 9.87
C ARG A 365 -14.01 -33.96 9.02
N ALA A 366 -15.08 -33.42 9.62
CA ALA A 366 -16.26 -32.99 8.88
C ALA A 366 -15.93 -31.96 7.78
N ILE A 367 -14.87 -31.17 7.94
CA ILE A 367 -14.40 -30.21 6.93
C ILE A 367 -14.10 -30.89 5.58
N THR A 368 -13.62 -32.12 5.56
CA THR A 368 -13.29 -32.83 4.31
C THR A 368 -14.50 -33.19 3.47
N ASN A 369 -15.70 -33.09 4.06
CA ASN A 369 -16.97 -33.41 3.44
C ASN A 369 -17.81 -32.15 3.14
N LEU A 370 -17.24 -30.95 3.30
CA LEU A 370 -17.89 -29.71 2.88
C LEU A 370 -18.01 -29.65 1.35
N THR A 371 -18.90 -28.78 0.87
CA THR A 371 -19.15 -28.58 -0.56
C THR A 371 -17.88 -28.20 -1.33
N SER A 372 -17.76 -28.71 -2.56
CA SER A 372 -16.69 -28.30 -3.49
C SER A 372 -16.86 -26.88 -4.02
N GLN A 373 -17.98 -26.20 -3.69
CA GLN A 373 -18.17 -24.77 -3.95
C GLN A 373 -17.46 -23.87 -2.93
N LEU A 374 -16.91 -24.44 -1.85
CA LEU A 374 -16.20 -23.69 -0.82
C LEU A 374 -14.95 -23.04 -1.42
N LYS A 375 -14.88 -21.71 -1.35
CA LYS A 375 -13.77 -20.90 -1.89
C LYS A 375 -12.80 -20.46 -0.81
N PHE A 376 -13.30 -20.20 0.40
CA PHE A 376 -12.50 -19.66 1.49
C PHE A 376 -12.72 -20.49 2.74
N LEU A 377 -11.63 -21.05 3.26
CA LEU A 377 -11.59 -21.74 4.55
C LEU A 377 -10.50 -21.09 5.42
N ASP A 378 -10.94 -20.35 6.43
CA ASP A 378 -10.03 -19.69 7.38
C ASP A 378 -10.25 -20.20 8.81
N LEU A 379 -9.20 -20.83 9.35
CA LEU A 379 -9.12 -21.39 10.69
C LEU A 379 -7.92 -20.83 11.46
N GLN A 380 -7.28 -19.76 10.98
CA GLN A 380 -6.04 -19.26 11.58
C GLN A 380 -6.24 -18.78 13.02
N LYS A 381 -5.15 -18.67 13.78
CA LYS A 381 -5.11 -18.13 15.15
C LYS A 381 -6.12 -18.80 16.08
N ASN A 382 -6.04 -20.12 16.17
CA ASN A 382 -6.88 -20.95 17.02
C ASN A 382 -6.00 -21.92 17.82
N TYR A 383 -6.61 -22.89 18.52
CA TYR A 383 -5.90 -23.90 19.31
C TYR A 383 -6.03 -25.30 18.72
N LEU A 384 -6.20 -25.42 17.39
CA LEU A 384 -6.37 -26.71 16.74
C LEU A 384 -5.14 -27.59 16.92
N LEU A 385 -5.40 -28.87 17.21
CA LEU A 385 -4.41 -29.93 17.39
C LEU A 385 -4.55 -31.00 16.30
N GLY A 386 -3.55 -31.87 16.21
CA GLY A 386 -3.55 -33.01 15.30
C GLY A 386 -3.12 -32.66 13.88
N GLU A 387 -3.67 -33.38 12.91
CA GLU A 387 -3.27 -33.31 11.50
C GLU A 387 -4.30 -32.59 10.62
N ILE A 388 -3.82 -31.95 9.55
CA ILE A 388 -4.67 -31.54 8.44
C ILE A 388 -5.10 -32.84 7.73
N PRO A 389 -6.40 -33.20 7.72
CA PRO A 389 -6.85 -34.47 7.16
C PRO A 389 -6.53 -34.57 5.66
N SER A 390 -6.11 -35.74 5.20
CA SER A 390 -5.81 -35.98 3.77
C SER A 390 -7.00 -35.72 2.85
N GLY A 391 -8.23 -35.89 3.34
CA GLY A 391 -9.47 -35.57 2.64
C GLY A 391 -9.67 -34.09 2.31
N ILE A 392 -8.77 -33.18 2.76
CA ILE A 392 -8.77 -31.78 2.33
C ILE A 392 -8.70 -31.64 0.81
N GLU A 393 -8.12 -32.64 0.14
CA GLU A 393 -8.02 -32.72 -1.32
C GLU A 393 -9.36 -32.74 -2.07
N ASN A 394 -10.46 -33.01 -1.36
CA ASN A 394 -11.82 -32.99 -1.93
C ASN A 394 -12.36 -31.58 -2.15
N LEU A 395 -11.80 -30.56 -1.48
CA LEU A 395 -12.27 -29.18 -1.50
C LEU A 395 -11.71 -28.41 -2.71
N ILE A 396 -11.86 -28.98 -3.91
CA ILE A 396 -11.25 -28.50 -5.16
C ILE A 396 -11.63 -27.06 -5.58
N GLY A 397 -12.69 -26.50 -5.00
CA GLY A 397 -13.10 -25.10 -5.22
C GLY A 397 -12.35 -24.07 -4.39
N LEU A 398 -11.49 -24.50 -3.46
CA LEU A 398 -10.77 -23.58 -2.57
C LEU A 398 -9.85 -22.65 -3.35
N ASN A 399 -10.01 -21.36 -3.10
CA ASN A 399 -9.14 -20.27 -3.52
C ASN A 399 -8.17 -19.89 -2.41
N ALA A 400 -8.59 -19.92 -1.15
CA ALA A 400 -7.72 -19.65 -0.02
C ALA A 400 -7.95 -20.66 1.11
N PHE A 401 -6.84 -21.13 1.68
CA PHE A 401 -6.84 -22.02 2.84
C PHE A 401 -5.84 -21.51 3.88
N SER A 402 -6.34 -21.24 5.08
CA SER A 402 -5.51 -20.71 6.18
C SER A 402 -5.73 -21.49 7.46
N VAL A 403 -4.63 -21.98 8.03
CA VAL A 403 -4.58 -22.66 9.34
C VAL A 403 -3.40 -22.16 10.18
N ALA A 404 -2.84 -21.00 9.82
CA ALA A 404 -1.70 -20.40 10.52
C ALA A 404 -2.03 -20.13 12.00
N GLY A 405 -1.05 -20.13 12.89
CA GLY A 405 -1.24 -19.81 14.31
C GLY A 405 -2.06 -20.85 15.07
N ASN A 406 -1.91 -22.13 14.72
CA ASN A 406 -2.51 -23.26 15.45
C ASN A 406 -1.41 -24.11 16.11
N ARG A 407 -1.75 -25.30 16.62
CA ARG A 407 -0.81 -26.24 17.26
C ARG A 407 -0.82 -27.59 16.55
N LEU A 408 -0.72 -27.56 15.22
CA LEU A 408 -0.82 -28.72 14.34
C LEU A 408 0.48 -29.51 14.32
N THR A 409 0.52 -30.68 14.95
CA THR A 409 1.73 -31.51 15.03
C THR A 409 1.78 -32.54 13.90
N SER A 410 1.80 -32.08 12.64
CA SER A 410 1.66 -32.94 11.46
C SER A 410 2.46 -32.43 10.25
N ILE A 411 2.50 -33.22 9.17
CA ILE A 411 3.02 -32.85 7.86
C ILE A 411 1.97 -32.14 6.99
N ILE A 412 2.42 -31.45 5.94
CA ILE A 412 1.56 -30.98 4.85
C ILE A 412 1.10 -32.19 4.02
N PRO A 413 -0.21 -32.45 3.88
CA PRO A 413 -0.70 -33.61 3.14
C PRO A 413 -0.41 -33.49 1.64
N VAL A 414 0.08 -34.57 1.02
CA VAL A 414 0.39 -34.61 -0.44
C VAL A 414 -0.84 -34.28 -1.30
N GLY A 415 -2.05 -34.61 -0.81
CA GLY A 415 -3.32 -34.30 -1.48
C GLY A 415 -3.58 -32.80 -1.70
N ILE A 416 -2.84 -31.91 -1.02
CA ILE A 416 -2.97 -30.45 -1.23
C ILE A 416 -2.78 -30.06 -2.69
N GLY A 417 -1.92 -30.77 -3.42
CA GLY A 417 -1.66 -30.53 -4.85
C GLY A 417 -2.85 -30.80 -5.79
N LYS A 418 -3.98 -31.32 -5.28
CA LYS A 418 -5.23 -31.46 -6.04
C LYS A 418 -6.07 -30.17 -6.04
N LEU A 419 -5.78 -29.20 -5.18
CA LEU A 419 -6.53 -27.96 -5.04
C LEU A 419 -6.15 -26.93 -6.12
N GLN A 420 -6.39 -27.24 -7.39
CA GLN A 420 -5.91 -26.46 -8.54
C GLN A 420 -6.41 -25.00 -8.61
N ASN A 421 -7.43 -24.64 -7.82
CA ASN A 421 -7.92 -23.27 -7.70
C ASN A 421 -7.24 -22.46 -6.60
N LEU A 422 -6.39 -23.09 -5.77
CA LEU A 422 -5.78 -22.46 -4.61
C LEU A 422 -4.82 -21.34 -5.06
N GLN A 423 -5.09 -20.15 -4.54
CA GLN A 423 -4.35 -18.91 -4.77
C GLN A 423 -3.57 -18.49 -3.54
N ALA A 424 -4.05 -18.79 -2.34
CA ALA A 424 -3.37 -18.43 -1.11
C ALA A 424 -3.36 -19.60 -0.11
N PHE A 425 -2.18 -19.93 0.40
CA PHE A 425 -1.99 -21.00 1.37
C PHE A 425 -1.14 -20.54 2.55
N TYR A 426 -1.78 -20.46 3.74
CA TYR A 426 -1.16 -19.96 4.97
C TYR A 426 -1.09 -21.05 6.04
N LEU A 427 0.13 -21.35 6.47
CA LEU A 427 0.48 -22.42 7.42
C LEU A 427 1.36 -21.93 8.57
N GLY A 428 1.72 -20.64 8.61
CA GLY A 428 2.76 -20.15 9.52
C GLY A 428 2.42 -20.34 11.00
N THR A 429 3.41 -20.51 11.88
CA THR A 429 3.24 -20.67 13.34
C THR A 429 2.32 -21.82 13.76
N SER A 430 2.43 -22.98 13.10
CA SER A 430 1.52 -24.11 13.34
C SER A 430 2.20 -25.40 13.77
N ASN A 431 3.51 -25.41 14.08
CA ASN A 431 4.27 -26.60 14.50
C ASN A 431 4.29 -27.75 13.45
N ILE A 432 4.08 -27.40 12.17
CA ILE A 432 4.02 -28.34 11.05
C ILE A 432 5.43 -28.86 10.76
N SER A 433 5.57 -30.17 10.59
CA SER A 433 6.86 -30.84 10.38
C SER A 433 6.94 -31.58 9.03
N GLY A 434 8.00 -32.34 8.81
CA GLY A 434 8.22 -33.07 7.56
C GLY A 434 8.69 -32.15 6.41
N SER A 435 8.72 -32.67 5.19
CA SER A 435 9.16 -31.90 4.02
C SER A 435 8.02 -31.20 3.31
N ILE A 436 8.36 -30.13 2.58
CA ILE A 436 7.46 -29.50 1.62
C ILE A 436 7.14 -30.54 0.53
N PRO A 437 5.87 -30.99 0.35
CA PRO A 437 5.55 -32.03 -0.62
C PRO A 437 5.71 -31.51 -2.05
N PHE A 438 6.26 -32.35 -2.93
CA PHE A 438 6.47 -32.01 -4.35
C PHE A 438 5.16 -31.64 -5.08
N SER A 439 4.01 -32.09 -4.57
CA SER A 439 2.69 -31.83 -5.15
C SER A 439 2.23 -30.39 -4.99
N ILE A 440 2.83 -29.59 -4.11
CA ILE A 440 2.57 -28.15 -4.03
C ILE A 440 2.81 -27.47 -5.38
N SER A 441 3.80 -27.93 -6.13
CA SER A 441 4.15 -27.43 -7.47
C SER A 441 3.07 -27.66 -8.53
N ASN A 442 2.01 -28.42 -8.22
CA ASN A 442 0.84 -28.56 -9.10
C ASN A 442 -0.16 -27.40 -8.97
N LEU A 443 0.01 -26.53 -7.96
CA LEU A 443 -0.88 -25.41 -7.65
C LEU A 443 -0.52 -24.18 -8.50
N THR A 444 -0.66 -24.28 -9.82
CA THR A 444 -0.16 -23.24 -10.76
C THR A 444 -0.85 -21.87 -10.66
N LYS A 445 -1.97 -21.77 -9.93
CA LYS A 445 -2.65 -20.50 -9.59
C LYS A 445 -2.20 -19.91 -8.25
N LEU A 446 -1.30 -20.57 -7.53
CA LEU A 446 -0.85 -20.11 -6.21
C LEU A 446 -0.08 -18.80 -6.36
N THR A 447 -0.55 -17.79 -5.65
CA THR A 447 0.01 -16.43 -5.58
C THR A 447 0.76 -16.19 -4.27
N VAL A 448 0.29 -16.80 -3.18
CA VAL A 448 0.91 -16.71 -1.86
C VAL A 448 1.10 -18.10 -1.27
N PHE A 449 2.35 -18.39 -0.87
CA PHE A 449 2.66 -19.56 -0.05
C PHE A 449 3.47 -19.12 1.16
N SER A 450 2.84 -19.19 2.34
CA SER A 450 3.46 -18.75 3.59
C SER A 450 3.39 -19.87 4.62
N ALA A 451 4.54 -20.35 5.05
CA ALA A 451 4.70 -21.45 6.02
C ALA A 451 5.78 -21.15 7.07
N TRP A 452 5.93 -19.86 7.43
CA TRP A 452 6.92 -19.38 8.38
C TRP A 452 6.79 -19.94 9.81
N SER A 453 7.88 -19.94 10.57
CA SER A 453 7.93 -20.41 11.97
C SER A 453 7.26 -21.77 12.16
N ASN A 454 7.79 -22.78 11.46
CA ASN A 454 7.36 -24.18 11.56
C ASN A 454 8.58 -25.10 11.76
N HIS A 455 8.36 -26.41 11.65
CA HIS A 455 9.40 -27.44 11.72
C HIS A 455 9.60 -28.13 10.36
N LEU A 456 9.36 -27.41 9.25
CA LEU A 456 9.56 -27.96 7.91
C LEU A 456 11.04 -28.30 7.70
N SER A 457 11.31 -29.45 7.12
CA SER A 457 12.66 -30.02 6.99
C SER A 457 12.91 -30.60 5.60
N GLY A 458 14.14 -31.06 5.35
CA GLY A 458 14.54 -31.54 4.02
C GLY A 458 14.76 -30.38 3.03
N SER A 459 14.92 -30.71 1.75
CA SER A 459 15.22 -29.72 0.71
C SER A 459 13.98 -29.05 0.12
N ILE A 460 14.12 -27.79 -0.29
CA ILE A 460 13.13 -27.12 -1.14
C ILE A 460 12.97 -27.93 -2.45
N PRO A 461 11.75 -28.36 -2.82
CA PRO A 461 11.54 -29.16 -4.03
C PRO A 461 11.97 -28.42 -5.30
N SER A 462 12.70 -29.09 -6.20
CA SER A 462 13.16 -28.46 -7.44
C SER A 462 12.01 -28.04 -8.36
N ASN A 463 10.89 -28.75 -8.34
CA ASN A 463 9.72 -28.42 -9.15
C ASN A 463 8.93 -27.21 -8.62
N LEU A 464 9.30 -26.61 -7.48
CA LEU A 464 8.62 -25.43 -6.92
C LEU A 464 8.60 -24.25 -7.92
N GLY A 465 9.59 -24.19 -8.82
CA GLY A 465 9.65 -23.27 -9.96
C GLY A 465 8.41 -23.23 -10.85
N ASN A 466 7.58 -24.29 -10.85
CA ASN A 466 6.35 -24.36 -11.63
C ASN A 466 5.25 -23.39 -11.14
N LEU A 467 5.40 -22.81 -9.95
CA LEU A 467 4.48 -21.83 -9.38
C LEU A 467 4.68 -20.45 -10.03
N THR A 468 4.40 -20.37 -11.32
CA THR A 468 4.68 -19.18 -12.15
C THR A 468 3.83 -17.94 -11.82
N GLN A 469 2.77 -18.08 -11.02
CA GLN A 469 1.94 -16.98 -10.52
C GLN A 469 2.30 -16.55 -9.09
N LEU A 470 3.28 -17.19 -8.45
CA LEU A 470 3.65 -16.91 -7.07
C LEU A 470 4.28 -15.52 -6.96
N THR A 471 3.67 -14.66 -6.15
CA THR A 471 4.14 -13.30 -5.88
C THR A 471 4.85 -13.19 -4.53
N ASP A 472 4.54 -14.09 -3.61
CA ASP A 472 5.00 -14.10 -2.22
C ASP A 472 5.32 -15.53 -1.75
N LEU A 473 6.58 -15.76 -1.35
CA LEU A 473 7.06 -17.00 -0.78
C LEU A 473 7.77 -16.73 0.55
N ASP A 474 7.15 -17.19 1.62
CA ASP A 474 7.66 -17.02 2.99
C ASP A 474 7.81 -18.40 3.67
N LEU A 475 9.06 -18.78 3.87
CA LEU A 475 9.50 -20.01 4.56
C LEU A 475 10.43 -19.68 5.74
N TYR A 476 10.37 -18.44 6.25
CA TYR A 476 11.13 -17.97 7.41
C TYR A 476 11.06 -18.98 8.58
N ASP A 477 12.16 -19.14 9.32
CA ASP A 477 12.20 -19.87 10.60
C ASP A 477 11.68 -21.30 10.50
N ASN A 478 12.48 -22.15 9.84
CA ASN A 478 12.21 -23.57 9.64
C ASN A 478 13.52 -24.38 9.76
N ALA A 479 13.45 -25.68 9.47
CA ALA A 479 14.61 -26.58 9.45
C ALA A 479 14.97 -27.04 8.03
N LEU A 480 14.74 -26.21 7.01
CA LEU A 480 15.02 -26.54 5.61
C LEU A 480 16.53 -26.66 5.38
N THR A 481 16.93 -27.64 4.56
CA THR A 481 18.32 -28.02 4.29
C THR A 481 18.59 -28.09 2.79
N GLY A 482 19.84 -28.35 2.40
CA GLY A 482 20.21 -28.51 1.00
C GLY A 482 20.41 -27.19 0.27
N MET A 483 20.58 -27.28 -1.05
CA MET A 483 20.88 -26.12 -1.90
C MET A 483 19.62 -25.46 -2.44
N LEU A 484 19.70 -24.16 -2.74
CA LEU A 484 18.68 -23.44 -3.51
C LEU A 484 18.54 -24.06 -4.92
N PRO A 485 17.38 -24.62 -5.30
CA PRO A 485 17.20 -25.21 -6.62
C PRO A 485 17.21 -24.15 -7.71
N LYS A 486 17.96 -24.36 -8.80
CA LYS A 486 18.01 -23.41 -9.93
C LYS A 486 16.65 -23.13 -10.55
N SER A 487 15.81 -24.14 -10.64
CA SER A 487 14.45 -24.04 -11.16
C SER A 487 13.52 -23.19 -10.29
N MET A 488 13.84 -22.97 -9.00
CA MET A 488 13.06 -22.07 -8.14
C MET A 488 13.00 -20.65 -8.73
N PHE A 489 14.03 -20.24 -9.45
CA PHE A 489 14.12 -18.92 -10.07
C PHE A 489 13.25 -18.76 -11.34
N ASP A 490 12.53 -19.82 -11.75
CA ASP A 490 11.51 -19.74 -12.82
C ASP A 490 10.20 -19.08 -12.37
N MET A 491 10.02 -18.82 -11.06
CA MET A 491 8.86 -18.10 -10.49
C MET A 491 8.91 -16.59 -10.76
N LYS A 492 8.80 -16.20 -12.04
CA LYS A 492 9.01 -14.79 -12.49
C LYS A 492 7.99 -13.77 -11.97
N ALA A 493 6.86 -14.22 -11.44
CA ALA A 493 5.86 -13.35 -10.82
C ALA A 493 6.25 -12.87 -9.42
N LEU A 494 7.32 -13.44 -8.83
CA LEU A 494 7.76 -13.11 -7.48
C LEU A 494 8.11 -11.63 -7.41
N SER A 495 7.35 -10.89 -6.62
CA SER A 495 7.35 -9.43 -6.64
C SER A 495 7.23 -8.82 -5.25
N ILE A 496 6.63 -9.54 -4.31
CA ILE A 496 6.49 -9.09 -2.93
C ILE A 496 7.74 -9.50 -2.15
N GLU A 497 7.94 -10.81 -1.99
CA GLU A 497 8.89 -11.33 -1.01
C GLU A 497 9.38 -12.74 -1.35
N LEU A 498 10.68 -12.95 -1.09
CA LEU A 498 11.29 -14.26 -0.92
C LEU A 498 12.00 -14.28 0.44
N ASP A 499 11.37 -14.86 1.44
CA ASP A 499 11.97 -15.07 2.75
C ASP A 499 12.28 -16.55 2.98
N LEU A 500 13.58 -16.87 3.01
CA LEU A 500 14.12 -18.19 3.36
C LEU A 500 15.03 -18.11 4.59
N SER A 501 14.95 -17.02 5.35
CA SER A 501 15.84 -16.78 6.48
C SER A 501 15.56 -17.72 7.65
N TYR A 502 16.53 -17.85 8.56
CA TYR A 502 16.46 -18.76 9.72
C TYR A 502 16.19 -20.21 9.29
N ASN A 503 17.07 -20.76 8.47
CA ASN A 503 17.02 -22.15 8.02
C ASN A 503 18.45 -22.76 8.02
N PHE A 504 18.62 -23.97 7.50
CA PHE A 504 19.91 -24.65 7.36
C PHE A 504 20.30 -24.84 5.88
N LEU A 505 19.89 -23.92 5.00
CA LEU A 505 20.21 -23.97 3.57
C LEU A 505 21.72 -23.81 3.37
N SER A 506 22.28 -24.51 2.39
CA SER A 506 23.72 -24.52 2.10
C SER A 506 24.04 -24.39 0.62
N GLY A 507 25.33 -24.35 0.28
CA GLY A 507 25.79 -24.09 -1.09
C GLY A 507 25.85 -22.60 -1.41
N THR A 508 25.77 -22.24 -2.69
CA THR A 508 25.89 -20.85 -3.16
C THR A 508 24.54 -20.31 -3.65
N ILE A 509 24.39 -18.99 -3.73
CA ILE A 509 23.26 -18.38 -4.45
C ILE A 509 23.43 -18.65 -5.96
N PRO A 510 22.46 -19.29 -6.64
CA PRO A 510 22.57 -19.51 -8.08
C PRO A 510 22.49 -18.21 -8.88
N LYS A 511 23.19 -18.14 -10.02
CA LYS A 511 23.16 -16.97 -10.93
C LYS A 511 21.76 -16.66 -11.46
N GLU A 512 20.88 -17.65 -11.47
CA GLU A 512 19.49 -17.51 -11.87
C GLU A 512 18.70 -16.54 -10.97
N ILE A 513 19.22 -16.13 -9.80
CA ILE A 513 18.65 -15.06 -8.96
C ILE A 513 18.31 -13.79 -9.74
N GLY A 514 19.10 -13.46 -10.77
CA GLY A 514 18.84 -12.30 -11.63
C GLY A 514 17.55 -12.38 -12.45
N MET A 515 16.84 -13.52 -12.45
CA MET A 515 15.53 -13.68 -13.08
C MET A 515 14.39 -13.03 -12.27
N PHE A 516 14.59 -12.79 -10.98
CA PHE A 516 13.62 -12.13 -10.10
C PHE A 516 13.68 -10.60 -10.24
N ILE A 517 13.46 -10.10 -11.45
CA ILE A 517 13.56 -8.66 -11.78
C ILE A 517 12.51 -7.80 -11.05
N ASN A 518 11.39 -8.40 -10.62
CA ASN A 518 10.29 -7.71 -9.98
C ASN A 518 10.32 -7.79 -8.45
N LEU A 519 11.27 -8.53 -7.87
CA LEU A 519 11.28 -8.86 -6.44
C LEU A 519 11.50 -7.62 -5.56
N GLY A 520 10.59 -7.38 -4.62
CA GLY A 520 10.67 -6.27 -3.68
C GLY A 520 11.54 -6.54 -2.45
N LYS A 521 11.52 -7.77 -1.91
CA LYS A 521 12.33 -8.17 -0.75
C LYS A 521 12.98 -9.53 -0.92
N LEU A 522 14.25 -9.63 -0.53
CA LEU A 522 14.99 -10.88 -0.46
C LEU A 522 15.64 -11.03 0.92
N SER A 523 15.31 -12.11 1.62
CA SER A 523 15.91 -12.47 2.90
C SER A 523 16.42 -13.90 2.85
N LEU A 524 17.74 -14.07 2.98
CA LEU A 524 18.44 -15.36 3.09
C LEU A 524 19.24 -15.46 4.41
N SER A 525 18.97 -14.55 5.35
CA SER A 525 19.71 -14.41 6.60
C SER A 525 19.71 -15.68 7.44
N ARG A 526 20.74 -15.89 8.25
CA ARG A 526 20.86 -17.02 9.18
C ARG A 526 20.63 -18.37 8.50
N ASN A 527 21.50 -18.65 7.54
CA ASN A 527 21.60 -19.94 6.86
C ASN A 527 23.07 -20.39 6.86
N ASN A 528 23.36 -21.49 6.16
CA ASN A 528 24.71 -22.01 5.95
C ASN A 528 25.17 -21.78 4.48
N LEU A 529 24.72 -20.69 3.86
CA LEU A 529 25.08 -20.32 2.48
C LEU A 529 26.53 -19.82 2.44
N SER A 530 27.19 -20.03 1.31
CA SER A 530 28.62 -19.79 1.12
C SER A 530 28.94 -19.31 -0.30
N GLY A 531 30.21 -19.02 -0.56
CA GLY A 531 30.68 -18.50 -1.85
C GLY A 531 30.51 -16.99 -1.98
N GLU A 532 30.66 -16.48 -3.20
CA GLU A 532 30.49 -15.05 -3.51
C GLU A 532 29.04 -14.73 -3.88
N ILE A 533 28.61 -13.47 -3.67
CA ILE A 533 27.30 -13.01 -4.16
C ILE A 533 27.35 -12.88 -5.69
N PRO A 534 26.46 -13.55 -6.45
CA PRO A 534 26.48 -13.53 -7.91
C PRO A 534 26.10 -12.15 -8.47
N LYS A 535 26.82 -11.70 -9.51
CA LYS A 535 26.59 -10.41 -10.19
C LYS A 535 25.21 -10.24 -10.77
N GLU A 536 24.56 -11.34 -11.11
CA GLU A 536 23.22 -11.37 -11.66
C GLU A 536 22.18 -10.81 -10.67
N LEU A 537 22.44 -10.83 -9.36
CA LEU A 537 21.58 -10.19 -8.35
C LEU A 537 21.37 -8.70 -8.62
N GLY A 538 22.35 -8.02 -9.24
CA GLY A 538 22.21 -6.62 -9.67
C GLY A 538 21.10 -6.37 -10.71
N SER A 539 20.50 -7.42 -11.27
CA SER A 539 19.33 -7.33 -12.17
C SER A 539 18.00 -7.13 -11.42
N CYS A 540 17.96 -7.41 -10.11
CA CYS A 540 16.77 -7.30 -9.26
C CYS A 540 16.51 -5.84 -8.83
N GLN A 541 16.38 -4.93 -9.79
CA GLN A 541 16.41 -3.48 -9.56
C GLN A 541 15.25 -2.92 -8.71
N LEU A 542 14.18 -3.70 -8.50
CA LEU A 542 13.06 -3.34 -7.63
C LEU A 542 13.27 -3.74 -6.16
N LEU A 543 14.40 -4.36 -5.80
CA LEU A 543 14.70 -4.71 -4.43
C LEU A 543 14.78 -3.45 -3.55
N THR A 544 14.01 -3.50 -2.46
CA THR A 544 14.02 -2.49 -1.39
C THR A 544 14.63 -3.02 -0.10
N PHE A 545 14.69 -4.35 0.05
CA PHE A 545 15.23 -5.04 1.21
C PHE A 545 16.10 -6.20 0.77
N LEU A 546 17.36 -6.21 1.20
CA LEU A 546 18.29 -7.30 0.96
C LEU A 546 19.00 -7.68 2.27
N ALA A 547 18.69 -8.86 2.81
CA ALA A 547 19.32 -9.39 4.00
C ALA A 547 19.97 -10.74 3.71
N LEU A 548 21.29 -10.80 3.89
CA LEU A 548 22.16 -11.96 3.67
C LEU A 548 23.02 -12.27 4.91
N ASP A 549 22.70 -11.67 6.05
CA ASP A 549 23.50 -11.75 7.27
C ASP A 549 23.56 -13.15 7.87
N ALA A 550 24.56 -13.38 8.74
CA ALA A 550 24.74 -14.63 9.46
C ALA A 550 24.78 -15.85 8.52
N ASN A 551 25.69 -15.79 7.54
CA ASN A 551 25.99 -16.85 6.59
C ASN A 551 27.52 -17.04 6.51
N SER A 552 28.00 -17.78 5.52
CA SER A 552 29.43 -17.98 5.22
C SER A 552 29.81 -17.38 3.86
N PHE A 553 29.19 -16.27 3.44
CA PHE A 553 29.56 -15.58 2.20
C PHE A 553 30.97 -15.01 2.32
N GLN A 554 31.72 -15.05 1.21
CA GLN A 554 33.14 -14.67 1.15
C GLN A 554 33.43 -13.76 -0.06
N GLY A 555 34.68 -13.31 -0.17
CA GLY A 555 35.12 -12.40 -1.24
C GLY A 555 34.88 -10.93 -0.89
N PRO A 556 35.07 -10.00 -1.83
CA PRO A 556 34.75 -8.59 -1.64
C PRO A 556 33.23 -8.35 -1.63
N ILE A 557 32.78 -7.30 -0.94
CA ILE A 557 31.41 -6.79 -1.15
C ILE A 557 31.32 -6.34 -2.63
N PRO A 558 30.36 -6.83 -3.43
CA PRO A 558 30.38 -6.51 -4.84
C PRO A 558 29.86 -5.10 -5.17
N SER A 559 30.58 -4.38 -6.03
CA SER A 559 30.20 -3.03 -6.46
C SER A 559 28.89 -2.99 -7.27
N PHE A 560 28.47 -4.10 -7.89
CA PHE A 560 27.20 -4.18 -8.62
C PHE A 560 25.97 -3.99 -7.73
N LEU A 561 26.09 -4.10 -6.39
CA LEU A 561 24.99 -3.81 -5.47
C LEU A 561 24.47 -2.38 -5.63
N SER A 562 25.31 -1.46 -6.10
CA SER A 562 24.93 -0.10 -6.49
C SER A 562 23.86 -0.02 -7.59
N ASN A 563 23.62 -1.11 -8.34
CA ASN A 563 22.54 -1.19 -9.33
C ASN A 563 21.15 -1.27 -8.68
N LEU A 564 21.05 -1.64 -7.40
CA LEU A 564 19.80 -1.78 -6.65
C LEU A 564 19.33 -0.41 -6.12
N LYS A 565 19.03 0.51 -7.04
CA LYS A 565 18.84 1.94 -6.69
C LYS A 565 17.73 2.24 -5.68
N GLY A 566 16.72 1.38 -5.58
CA GLY A 566 15.61 1.50 -4.62
C GLY A 566 15.87 0.83 -3.27
N LEU A 567 17.08 0.30 -3.04
CA LEU A 567 17.42 -0.45 -1.82
C LEU A 567 17.41 0.47 -0.60
N LYS A 568 16.61 0.12 0.41
CA LYS A 568 16.47 0.84 1.68
C LYS A 568 17.24 0.14 2.80
N LEU A 569 17.27 -1.18 2.80
CA LEU A 569 17.99 -1.96 3.80
C LEU A 569 18.96 -2.92 3.10
N LEU A 570 20.23 -2.84 3.49
CA LEU A 570 21.27 -3.78 3.12
C LEU A 570 21.91 -4.37 4.37
N ASN A 571 21.71 -5.67 4.60
CA ASN A 571 22.34 -6.38 5.70
C ASN A 571 23.25 -7.50 5.20
N LEU A 572 24.56 -7.34 5.40
CA LEU A 572 25.62 -8.29 5.05
C LEU A 572 26.43 -8.71 6.30
N SER A 573 25.92 -8.44 7.50
CA SER A 573 26.65 -8.67 8.75
C SER A 573 26.93 -10.16 9.02
N SER A 574 27.88 -10.45 9.90
CA SER A 574 28.19 -11.82 10.36
C SER A 574 28.44 -12.77 9.18
N ASN A 575 29.36 -12.40 8.31
CA ASN A 575 29.80 -13.19 7.15
C ASN A 575 31.34 -13.20 7.10
N ASN A 576 31.91 -13.70 6.01
CA ASN A 576 33.35 -13.74 5.79
C ASN A 576 33.77 -12.80 4.64
N PHE A 577 33.06 -11.68 4.45
CA PHE A 577 33.42 -10.66 3.45
C PHE A 577 34.76 -10.02 3.81
N SER A 578 35.55 -9.69 2.79
CA SER A 578 36.91 -9.17 2.92
C SER A 578 37.12 -7.95 2.01
N SER A 579 38.33 -7.37 2.03
CA SER A 579 38.68 -6.19 1.23
C SER A 579 37.95 -4.92 1.66
N ALA A 580 38.14 -3.84 0.89
CA ALA A 580 37.54 -2.54 1.18
C ALA A 580 36.04 -2.51 0.88
N ILE A 581 35.33 -1.64 1.62
CA ILE A 581 33.95 -1.27 1.31
C ILE A 581 33.97 -0.53 -0.04
N PRO A 582 33.17 -0.95 -1.04
CA PRO A 582 33.16 -0.30 -2.35
C PRO A 582 32.63 1.14 -2.30
N GLU A 583 33.28 2.06 -3.02
CA GLU A 583 32.85 3.46 -3.15
C GLU A 583 31.45 3.55 -3.80
N GLU A 584 31.11 2.59 -4.68
CA GLU A 584 29.83 2.56 -5.38
C GLU A 584 28.62 2.37 -4.46
N LEU A 585 28.79 1.90 -3.22
CA LEU A 585 27.69 1.86 -2.25
C LEU A 585 27.16 3.27 -1.93
N GLY A 586 27.98 4.31 -2.09
CA GLY A 586 27.56 5.72 -1.98
C GLY A 586 26.56 6.16 -3.06
N LEU A 587 26.27 5.33 -4.06
CA LEU A 587 25.26 5.60 -5.10
C LEU A 587 23.84 5.19 -4.69
N LEU A 588 23.68 4.46 -3.58
CA LEU A 588 22.38 3.96 -3.09
C LEU A 588 21.61 5.04 -2.33
N ASN A 589 21.17 6.09 -3.02
CA ASN A 589 20.59 7.29 -2.39
C ASN A 589 19.36 7.03 -1.49
N ASP A 590 18.63 5.93 -1.70
CA ASP A 590 17.45 5.54 -0.91
C ASP A 590 17.80 4.68 0.32
N LEU A 591 19.08 4.34 0.51
CA LEU A 591 19.55 3.48 1.60
C LEU A 591 19.33 4.17 2.96
N GLN A 592 18.72 3.43 3.87
CA GLN A 592 18.33 3.85 5.22
C GLN A 592 19.11 3.11 6.29
N GLU A 593 19.35 1.81 6.06
CA GLU A 593 20.07 0.94 6.97
C GLU A 593 21.15 0.13 6.24
N LEU A 594 22.39 0.21 6.74
CA LEU A 594 23.54 -0.53 6.23
C LEU A 594 24.26 -1.26 7.38
N TYR A 595 24.23 -2.58 7.33
CA TYR A 595 24.85 -3.46 8.34
C TYR A 595 25.95 -4.30 7.69
N LEU A 596 27.18 -4.09 8.13
CA LEU A 596 28.40 -4.75 7.64
C LEU A 596 29.24 -5.35 8.78
N GLN A 597 28.73 -5.31 10.02
CA GLN A 597 29.45 -5.74 11.20
C GLN A 597 29.82 -7.23 11.18
N GLU A 598 30.83 -7.62 11.96
CA GLU A 598 31.32 -9.00 12.06
C GLU A 598 31.70 -9.60 10.69
N ASN A 599 32.62 -8.94 10.00
CA ASN A 599 33.23 -9.41 8.75
C ASN A 599 34.75 -9.23 8.81
N ASN A 600 35.44 -9.54 7.71
CA ASN A 600 36.88 -9.36 7.55
C ASN A 600 37.21 -8.14 6.66
N LEU A 601 36.35 -7.12 6.64
CA LEU A 601 36.53 -5.92 5.80
C LEU A 601 37.76 -5.13 6.26
N SER A 602 38.45 -4.48 5.34
CA SER A 602 39.67 -3.70 5.59
C SER A 602 39.65 -2.38 4.81
N GLY A 603 40.74 -1.61 4.85
CA GLY A 603 40.79 -0.32 4.17
C GLY A 603 40.03 0.78 4.91
N HIS A 604 39.62 1.81 4.18
CA HIS A 604 39.03 3.04 4.75
C HIS A 604 37.51 3.08 4.54
N ILE A 605 36.81 3.89 5.33
CA ILE A 605 35.40 4.21 5.10
C ILE A 605 35.31 5.11 3.84
N PRO A 606 34.57 4.71 2.78
CA PRO A 606 34.45 5.51 1.56
C PRO A 606 33.81 6.88 1.82
N LEU A 607 34.38 7.93 1.23
CA LEU A 607 33.83 9.29 1.34
C LEU A 607 32.46 9.42 0.67
N ASP A 608 32.16 8.60 -0.35
CA ASP A 608 30.87 8.64 -1.04
C ASP A 608 29.68 8.28 -0.14
N ILE A 609 29.90 7.58 0.97
CA ILE A 609 28.87 7.31 1.99
C ILE A 609 28.38 8.62 2.63
N GLU A 610 29.20 9.68 2.67
CA GLU A 610 28.78 11.02 3.12
C GLU A 610 27.52 11.52 2.38
N ASN A 611 27.32 11.08 1.13
CA ASN A 611 26.23 11.54 0.27
C ASN A 611 24.88 10.83 0.52
N LEU A 612 24.84 9.77 1.34
CA LEU A 612 23.65 8.93 1.54
C LEU A 612 22.62 9.57 2.48
N LYS A 613 21.98 10.67 2.09
CA LYS A 613 21.14 11.51 2.96
C LYS A 613 20.03 10.81 3.76
N ASN A 614 19.56 9.64 3.31
CA ASN A 614 18.51 8.87 3.98
C ASN A 614 19.05 7.87 5.01
N LEU A 615 20.37 7.65 5.08
CA LEU A 615 21.02 6.67 5.93
C LEU A 615 21.00 7.15 7.39
N TYR A 616 20.28 6.42 8.24
CA TYR A 616 20.23 6.69 9.68
C TYR A 616 20.93 5.61 10.53
N MET A 617 21.18 4.43 9.94
CA MET A 617 21.86 3.32 10.59
C MET A 617 23.03 2.82 9.74
N LEU A 618 24.23 2.87 10.30
CA LEU A 618 25.46 2.33 9.74
C LEU A 618 26.23 1.56 10.81
N ASP A 619 26.26 0.24 10.69
CA ASP A 619 27.07 -0.61 11.56
C ASP A 619 28.19 -1.27 10.77
N ILE A 620 29.43 -0.88 11.06
CA ILE A 620 30.65 -1.49 10.51
C ILE A 620 31.54 -2.10 11.61
N SER A 621 30.95 -2.36 12.78
CA SER A 621 31.66 -2.84 13.95
C SER A 621 32.33 -4.20 13.71
N TYR A 622 33.38 -4.52 14.48
CA TYR A 622 34.07 -5.80 14.45
C TYR A 622 34.56 -6.18 13.03
N ASN A 623 35.34 -5.28 12.42
CA ASN A 623 36.04 -5.46 11.16
C ASN A 623 37.52 -5.06 11.33
N ASN A 624 38.27 -4.96 10.22
CA ASN A 624 39.65 -4.48 10.17
C ASN A 624 39.77 -3.11 9.48
N ILE A 625 38.74 -2.25 9.60
CA ILE A 625 38.72 -0.92 8.99
C ILE A 625 39.74 0.00 9.68
N GLU A 626 40.41 0.84 8.89
CA GLU A 626 41.45 1.76 9.34
C GLU A 626 41.28 3.17 8.78
N GLY A 627 41.98 4.13 9.41
CA GLY A 627 42.03 5.52 8.95
C GLY A 627 40.94 6.42 9.54
N SER A 628 40.77 7.59 8.93
CA SER A 628 39.90 8.64 9.47
C SER A 628 38.42 8.36 9.23
N VAL A 629 37.59 8.54 10.26
CA VAL A 629 36.13 8.57 10.10
C VAL A 629 35.71 9.89 9.46
N PRO A 630 34.89 9.88 8.39
CA PRO A 630 34.39 11.11 7.78
C PRO A 630 33.57 11.96 8.76
N GLU A 631 33.60 13.28 8.61
CA GLU A 631 32.92 14.23 9.52
C GLU A 631 31.71 14.92 8.88
N LYS A 632 31.55 14.78 7.56
CA LYS A 632 30.53 15.49 6.78
C LYS A 632 29.37 14.59 6.40
N GLY A 633 28.34 15.21 5.84
CA GLY A 633 27.17 14.51 5.33
C GLY A 633 26.49 13.70 6.42
N VAL A 634 26.19 12.43 6.14
CA VAL A 634 25.53 11.54 7.11
C VAL A 634 26.28 11.42 8.43
N PHE A 635 27.62 11.41 8.42
CA PHE A 635 28.43 11.21 9.62
C PHE A 635 28.38 12.36 10.61
N SER A 636 27.91 13.54 10.19
CA SER A 636 27.82 14.71 11.08
C SER A 636 26.69 14.62 12.11
N ASN A 637 25.65 13.81 11.84
CA ASN A 637 24.43 13.76 12.66
C ASN A 637 23.73 12.39 12.61
N MET A 638 24.47 11.30 12.35
CA MET A 638 23.90 9.96 12.30
C MET A 638 23.64 9.43 13.71
N ILE A 639 22.42 8.95 13.96
CA ILE A 639 22.03 8.37 15.24
C ILE A 639 22.64 6.96 15.41
N GLY A 640 22.57 6.15 14.36
CA GLY A 640 22.96 4.73 14.37
C GLY A 640 24.36 4.47 13.83
N LEU A 641 25.37 5.27 14.18
CA LEU A 641 26.75 5.03 13.74
C LEU A 641 27.49 4.10 14.71
N MET A 642 27.76 2.86 14.30
CA MET A 642 28.44 1.86 15.12
C MET A 642 29.78 1.44 14.49
N LEU A 643 30.87 1.68 15.24
CA LEU A 643 32.27 1.55 14.77
C LEU A 643 33.14 0.62 15.65
N VAL A 644 32.58 0.09 16.74
CA VAL A 644 33.32 -0.64 17.79
C VAL A 644 34.09 -1.82 17.20
N GLY A 645 35.28 -2.12 17.75
CA GLY A 645 36.07 -3.28 17.32
C GLY A 645 37.03 -3.02 16.15
N ASN A 646 36.99 -1.82 15.53
CA ASN A 646 37.96 -1.40 14.52
C ASN A 646 39.09 -0.57 15.15
N ASN A 647 40.14 -1.25 15.65
CA ASN A 647 41.18 -0.64 16.48
C ASN A 647 42.08 0.40 15.78
N LYS A 648 42.00 0.53 14.45
CA LYS A 648 42.81 1.44 13.65
C LYS A 648 42.03 2.67 13.15
N LEU A 649 40.78 2.84 13.57
CA LEU A 649 40.01 4.05 13.28
C LEU A 649 40.49 5.23 14.12
N CYS A 650 40.42 6.42 13.54
CA CYS A 650 40.81 7.68 14.17
C CYS A 650 39.93 8.85 13.66
N GLY A 651 40.00 10.01 14.31
CA GLY A 651 39.27 11.22 13.89
C GLY A 651 37.74 11.11 13.99
N GLY A 652 37.01 11.85 13.14
CA GLY A 652 35.55 11.91 13.18
C GLY A 652 35.00 12.95 14.14
N ILE A 653 33.68 12.99 14.30
CA ILE A 653 33.02 13.92 15.22
C ILE A 653 33.42 13.64 16.68
N PRO A 654 33.53 14.67 17.55
CA PRO A 654 34.01 14.51 18.92
C PRO A 654 33.29 13.44 19.76
N GLU A 655 32.00 13.21 19.49
CA GLU A 655 31.13 12.27 20.19
C GLU A 655 31.56 10.80 20.00
N LEU A 656 32.37 10.49 18.98
CA LEU A 656 32.86 9.13 18.72
C LEU A 656 34.00 8.71 19.64
N HIS A 657 34.64 9.65 20.35
CA HIS A 657 35.77 9.39 21.27
C HIS A 657 36.92 8.58 20.66
N LEU A 658 37.15 8.72 19.35
CA LEU A 658 38.25 8.05 18.65
C LEU A 658 39.58 8.81 18.84
N PRO A 659 40.74 8.11 18.76
CA PRO A 659 42.04 8.78 18.82
C PRO A 659 42.21 9.75 17.65
N GLU A 660 42.96 10.84 17.85
CA GLU A 660 43.32 11.74 16.74
C GLU A 660 44.15 10.97 15.69
N CYS A 661 43.82 11.18 14.42
CA CYS A 661 44.61 10.60 13.35
C CYS A 661 46.03 11.16 13.39
N VAL A 662 47.03 10.26 13.37
CA VAL A 662 48.43 10.67 13.30
C VAL A 662 48.67 11.29 11.92
N VAL A 663 48.57 12.62 11.85
CA VAL A 663 49.04 13.37 10.69
C VAL A 663 50.55 13.19 10.66
N HIS A 664 51.04 12.30 9.79
CA HIS A 664 52.45 12.33 9.36
C HIS A 664 52.68 13.58 8.51
N GLY A 665 52.60 14.74 9.16
CA GLY A 665 53.13 15.98 8.63
C GLY A 665 54.64 15.91 8.76
N ASP A 666 55.32 16.08 7.63
CA ASP A 666 56.75 16.41 7.54
C ASP A 666 57.03 17.69 8.35
N LYS A 667 57.13 17.55 9.67
CA LYS A 667 57.63 18.60 10.56
C LYS A 667 59.14 18.40 10.66
N LYS A 668 59.87 19.25 9.93
CA LYS A 668 61.27 19.59 10.20
C LYS A 668 61.46 19.78 11.70
N LYS A 669 62.10 18.82 12.37
CA LYS A 669 62.73 18.99 13.68
C LYS A 669 64.23 18.74 13.53
N HIS A 670 65.00 19.78 13.78
CA HIS A 670 66.44 19.73 13.92
C HIS A 670 66.84 18.71 15.00
N SER A 671 67.73 17.78 14.63
CA SER A 671 68.91 17.25 15.38
C SER A 671 68.69 16.66 16.80
N PRO A 672 69.26 15.48 17.16
CA PRO A 672 70.61 15.08 16.78
C PRO A 672 70.78 13.68 16.18
N MET A 673 71.55 13.69 15.10
CA MET A 673 72.69 12.83 14.79
C MET A 673 72.96 11.65 15.76
N LEU A 674 73.07 10.45 15.16
CA LEU A 674 73.64 9.19 15.68
C LEU A 674 72.73 8.25 16.51
N LEU A 675 71.81 7.55 15.83
CA LEU A 675 71.73 6.07 15.86
C LEU A 675 70.67 5.60 14.86
N LYS A 676 70.91 4.45 14.20
CA LYS A 676 70.06 3.77 13.19
C LYS A 676 70.38 4.01 11.71
N LEU A 677 71.65 4.22 11.38
CA LEU A 677 72.20 3.88 10.06
C LEU A 677 73.06 2.59 10.09
N VAL A 678 73.13 1.85 11.21
CA VAL A 678 74.14 0.76 11.36
C VAL A 678 73.66 -0.59 10.82
N ILE A 679 72.35 -0.85 10.72
CA ILE A 679 71.85 -2.18 10.33
C ILE A 679 71.67 -2.30 8.80
N PRO A 680 71.19 -1.30 8.04
CA PRO A 680 71.12 -1.41 6.59
C PRO A 680 72.51 -1.27 5.94
N ILE A 681 73.42 -0.49 6.54
CA ILE A 681 74.77 -0.31 6.01
C ILE A 681 75.63 -1.56 6.22
N ALA A 682 75.48 -2.31 7.31
CA ALA A 682 76.24 -3.56 7.50
C ALA A 682 75.79 -4.65 6.51
N SER A 683 74.49 -4.77 6.25
CA SER A 683 73.94 -5.70 5.26
C SER A 683 74.32 -5.31 3.83
N ILE A 684 74.31 -4.02 3.51
CA ILE A 684 74.77 -3.49 2.22
C ILE A 684 76.29 -3.63 2.09
N ILE A 685 77.09 -3.41 3.15
CA ILE A 685 78.55 -3.64 3.15
C ILE A 685 78.86 -5.13 2.98
N PHE A 686 78.11 -6.04 3.60
CA PHE A 686 78.31 -7.49 3.43
C PHE A 686 77.89 -7.95 2.02
N LEU A 687 76.78 -7.44 1.49
CA LEU A 687 76.36 -7.69 0.11
C LEU A 687 77.35 -7.09 -0.89
N LEU A 688 77.86 -5.88 -0.64
CA LEU A 688 78.90 -5.23 -1.44
C LEU A 688 80.24 -5.94 -1.29
N ALA A 689 80.57 -6.55 -0.15
CA ALA A 689 81.77 -7.35 0.03
C ALA A 689 81.67 -8.67 -0.77
N LEU A 690 80.53 -9.34 -0.75
CA LEU A 690 80.26 -10.54 -1.57
C LEU A 690 80.21 -10.21 -3.08
N ILE A 691 79.63 -9.08 -3.46
CA ILE A 691 79.68 -8.55 -4.83
C ILE A 691 81.12 -8.15 -5.18
N SER A 692 81.92 -7.61 -4.25
CA SER A 692 83.34 -7.29 -4.49
C SER A 692 84.20 -8.53 -4.66
N LEU A 693 83.91 -9.62 -3.94
CA LEU A 693 84.57 -10.91 -4.08
C LEU A 693 84.17 -11.59 -5.40
N ALA A 694 82.89 -11.55 -5.76
CA ALA A 694 82.39 -12.01 -7.05
C ALA A 694 82.95 -11.17 -8.22
N LEU A 695 83.07 -9.85 -8.06
CA LEU A 695 83.70 -8.95 -9.03
C LEU A 695 85.23 -9.11 -9.07
N LEU A 696 85.89 -9.51 -7.99
CA LEU A 696 87.32 -9.90 -8.00
C LEU A 696 87.51 -11.21 -8.77
N ILE A 697 86.61 -12.19 -8.61
CA ILE A 697 86.61 -13.45 -9.38
C ILE A 697 86.28 -13.19 -10.86
N LEU A 698 85.34 -12.29 -11.16
CA LEU A 698 84.99 -11.89 -12.53
C LEU A 698 86.04 -10.98 -13.17
N LYS A 699 86.74 -10.13 -12.40
CA LYS A 699 87.88 -9.31 -12.87
C LYS A 699 89.15 -10.12 -13.08
N TRP A 700 89.36 -11.21 -12.34
CA TRP A 700 90.38 -12.21 -12.69
C TRP A 700 90.04 -12.91 -14.01
N LYS A 701 88.76 -13.17 -14.30
CA LYS A 701 88.32 -13.76 -15.57
C LYS A 701 88.26 -12.80 -16.77
N LYS A 702 88.20 -11.48 -16.55
CA LYS A 702 88.04 -10.46 -17.62
C LYS A 702 89.25 -9.52 -17.79
N ALA A 703 90.35 -9.79 -17.08
CA ALA A 703 91.66 -9.15 -17.26
C ALA A 703 92.61 -9.95 -18.19
N LEU A 704 92.12 -10.97 -18.89
CA LEU A 704 92.37 -11.06 -20.33
C LEU A 704 91.20 -10.34 -21.04
N THR A 705 91.51 -9.41 -21.93
CA THR A 705 90.60 -8.63 -22.83
C THR A 705 89.83 -7.40 -22.27
N ARG A 706 90.58 -6.30 -22.09
CA ARG A 706 90.44 -4.95 -22.72
C ARG A 706 89.04 -4.53 -23.26
N ASN A 707 88.37 -3.48 -22.76
CA ASN A 707 88.60 -2.02 -23.01
C ASN A 707 87.42 -1.12 -22.55
N ASN A 708 87.78 0.07 -22.03
CA ASN A 708 87.08 1.39 -21.97
C ASN A 708 85.70 1.53 -21.26
N ASN A 709 85.65 2.05 -20.02
CA ASN A 709 85.51 3.48 -19.57
C ASN A 709 84.06 4.02 -19.71
N ARG A 710 83.26 4.20 -18.63
CA ARG A 710 83.28 5.18 -17.49
C ARG A 710 83.34 6.64 -17.99
N ASN A 711 82.59 7.63 -17.49
CA ASN A 711 81.63 7.75 -16.37
C ASN A 711 80.81 9.05 -16.58
N SER A 712 79.70 9.13 -15.83
CA SER A 712 78.83 10.29 -15.56
C SER A 712 79.52 11.64 -15.32
N LEU A 713 78.81 12.74 -15.60
CA LEU A 713 78.65 13.89 -14.70
C LEU A 713 77.63 14.92 -15.23
N LEU A 714 76.94 15.59 -14.28
CA LEU A 714 76.22 16.89 -14.33
C LEU A 714 74.69 16.91 -14.57
N GLN A 715 73.96 16.77 -13.47
CA GLN A 715 73.10 17.78 -12.82
C GLN A 715 72.73 19.04 -13.63
N ASP A 716 71.42 19.30 -13.84
CA ASP A 716 70.75 20.56 -13.44
C ASP A 716 69.25 20.58 -13.78
N GLY A 717 68.46 21.16 -12.86
CA GLY A 717 67.01 21.35 -12.97
C GLY A 717 66.65 22.41 -14.00
N LEU A 718 65.62 22.13 -14.81
CA LEU A 718 65.12 23.04 -15.84
C LEU A 718 64.54 24.33 -15.18
N PRO A 719 64.95 25.52 -15.62
CA PRO A 719 64.41 26.78 -15.12
C PRO A 719 62.94 26.95 -15.51
N LYS A 720 62.09 27.33 -14.56
CA LYS A 720 60.67 27.66 -14.81
C LYS A 720 60.57 29.07 -15.39
N VAL A 721 59.98 29.20 -16.58
CA VAL A 721 59.75 30.48 -17.27
C VAL A 721 58.25 30.77 -17.30
N SER A 722 57.85 32.02 -17.03
CA SER A 722 56.44 32.41 -17.06
C SER A 722 55.90 32.62 -18.48
N TYR A 723 54.58 32.51 -18.68
CA TYR A 723 53.96 32.78 -19.98
C TYR A 723 54.27 34.18 -20.51
N GLY A 724 54.29 35.20 -19.64
CA GLY A 724 54.62 36.57 -20.02
C GLY A 724 56.05 36.74 -20.53
N GLU A 725 57.01 35.98 -19.99
CA GLU A 725 58.40 35.97 -20.48
C GLU A 725 58.51 35.27 -21.84
N LEU A 726 57.76 34.19 -22.06
CA LEU A 726 57.70 33.51 -23.36
C LEU A 726 57.04 34.39 -24.44
N ALA A 727 55.96 35.08 -24.10
CA ALA A 727 55.30 36.02 -25.00
C ALA A 727 56.26 37.17 -25.35
N LYS A 728 56.96 37.76 -24.37
CA LYS A 728 57.93 38.82 -24.65
C LYS A 728 59.11 38.35 -25.50
N ALA A 729 59.64 37.15 -25.23
CA ALA A 729 60.77 36.57 -25.95
C ALA A 729 60.46 36.22 -27.41
N THR A 730 59.20 35.99 -27.76
CA THR A 730 58.74 35.61 -29.10
C THR A 730 58.00 36.74 -29.84
N GLU A 731 57.99 37.96 -29.29
CA GLU A 731 57.18 39.09 -29.77
C GLU A 731 55.69 38.75 -29.87
N SER A 732 55.14 38.20 -28.78
CA SER A 732 53.78 37.66 -28.65
C SER A 732 53.47 36.55 -29.65
N PHE A 733 54.41 35.62 -29.83
CA PHE A 733 54.32 34.50 -30.79
C PHE A 733 54.12 34.96 -32.24
N SER A 734 54.84 36.01 -32.66
CA SER A 734 54.80 36.55 -34.01
C SER A 734 55.21 35.52 -35.07
N THR A 735 54.59 35.58 -36.26
CA THR A 735 54.94 34.71 -37.40
C THR A 735 56.36 34.93 -37.92
N SER A 736 56.97 36.10 -37.69
CA SER A 736 58.38 36.38 -38.01
C SER A 736 59.36 35.50 -37.23
N ASN A 737 58.94 35.01 -36.06
CA ASN A 737 59.70 34.13 -35.18
C ASN A 737 59.32 32.66 -35.33
N LEU A 738 58.37 32.30 -36.21
CA LEU A 738 57.96 30.91 -36.40
C LEU A 738 59.06 30.14 -37.15
N ILE A 739 59.66 29.15 -36.49
CA ILE A 739 60.66 28.26 -37.08
C ILE A 739 59.96 27.17 -37.91
N GLY A 740 58.80 26.69 -37.47
CA GLY A 740 58.02 25.69 -38.19
C GLY A 740 56.69 25.34 -37.52
N ALA A 741 55.72 24.90 -38.32
CA ALA A 741 54.41 24.45 -37.86
C ALA A 741 54.17 22.99 -38.31
N GLY A 742 53.80 22.14 -37.36
CA GLY A 742 53.32 20.77 -37.61
C GLY A 742 51.84 20.65 -37.29
N MET A 743 51.27 19.46 -37.50
CA MET A 743 49.82 19.22 -37.37
C MET A 743 49.26 19.58 -35.99
N TYR A 744 50.00 19.31 -34.90
CA TYR A 744 49.53 19.49 -33.51
C TYR A 744 50.29 20.56 -32.71
N SER A 745 51.22 21.29 -33.33
CA SER A 745 52.04 22.29 -32.62
C SER A 745 52.77 23.26 -33.54
N ARG A 746 53.14 24.42 -33.00
CA ARG A 746 53.98 25.43 -33.65
C ARG A 746 55.25 25.68 -32.82
N VAL A 747 56.38 25.90 -33.49
CA VAL A 747 57.67 26.15 -32.83
C VAL A 747 58.17 27.55 -33.19
N TYR A 748 58.40 28.38 -32.18
CA TYR A 748 58.88 29.75 -32.33
C TYR A 748 60.31 29.90 -31.82
N LYS A 749 61.10 30.77 -32.45
CA LYS A 749 62.39 31.24 -31.96
C LYS A 749 62.14 32.34 -30.94
N GLY A 750 62.80 32.30 -29.79
CA GLY A 750 62.74 33.39 -28.83
C GLY A 750 64.01 33.53 -28.03
N ASP A 751 64.30 34.74 -27.58
CA ASP A 751 65.51 35.08 -26.84
C ASP A 751 65.15 35.32 -25.36
N ILE A 752 65.56 34.40 -24.47
CA ILE A 752 65.25 34.45 -23.03
C ILE A 752 66.50 34.77 -22.23
N LEU A 753 66.36 35.64 -21.23
CA LEU A 753 67.42 36.01 -20.29
C LEU A 753 67.37 35.11 -19.05
N PHE A 754 68.40 34.29 -18.83
CA PHE A 754 68.55 33.54 -17.58
C PHE A 754 69.54 34.27 -16.65
N ASN A 755 69.18 34.44 -15.38
CA ASN A 755 70.08 34.99 -14.36
C ASN A 755 70.96 33.86 -13.81
N GLY A 756 72.24 33.84 -14.15
CA GLY A 756 73.21 32.93 -13.52
C GLY A 756 73.57 33.41 -12.11
N GLU A 757 73.64 32.49 -11.14
CA GLU A 757 74.19 32.76 -9.81
C GLU A 757 75.69 33.06 -9.93
N GLY A 758 76.06 34.33 -9.68
CA GLY A 758 77.44 34.80 -9.61
C GLY A 758 77.88 35.69 -10.78
N ASN A 759 77.97 36.99 -10.50
CA ASN A 759 78.50 38.08 -11.34
C ASN A 759 77.69 38.53 -12.58
N SER A 760 76.97 39.65 -12.37
CA SER A 760 76.59 40.75 -13.27
C SER A 760 76.99 40.67 -14.76
N ASN A 761 76.44 39.71 -15.51
CA ASN A 761 76.26 39.78 -16.96
C ASN A 761 75.04 38.94 -17.37
N LYS A 762 73.91 39.60 -17.65
CA LYS A 762 72.68 38.94 -18.15
C LYS A 762 72.96 38.40 -19.57
N LYS A 763 72.97 37.07 -19.74
CA LYS A 763 73.23 36.44 -21.04
C LYS A 763 71.90 36.07 -21.71
N VAL A 764 71.70 36.54 -22.94
CA VAL A 764 70.55 36.18 -23.78
C VAL A 764 70.78 34.77 -24.34
N HIS A 765 69.83 33.88 -24.13
CA HIS A 765 69.82 32.54 -24.70
C HIS A 765 68.70 32.43 -25.74
N THR A 766 69.09 32.22 -27.00
CA THR A 766 68.14 31.87 -28.06
C THR A 766 67.65 30.45 -27.87
N VAL A 767 66.35 30.28 -27.73
CA VAL A 767 65.67 29.00 -27.54
C VAL A 767 64.57 28.79 -28.58
N ALA A 768 64.19 27.52 -28.77
CA ALA A 768 63.01 27.15 -29.55
C ALA A 768 61.85 26.80 -28.60
N ILE A 769 60.73 27.51 -28.72
CA ILE A 769 59.55 27.40 -27.86
C ILE A 769 58.45 26.69 -28.66
N LYS A 770 58.11 25.46 -28.26
CA LYS A 770 57.04 24.67 -28.88
C LYS A 770 55.72 24.86 -28.15
N VAL A 771 54.71 25.36 -28.87
CA VAL A 771 53.34 25.56 -28.38
C VAL A 771 52.45 24.50 -28.98
N PHE A 772 51.79 23.71 -28.13
CA PHE A 772 50.85 22.67 -28.55
C PHE A 772 49.44 23.25 -28.70
N ASP A 773 48.72 22.81 -29.74
CA ASP A 773 47.32 23.17 -29.94
C ASP A 773 46.44 22.19 -29.15
N LEU A 774 46.02 22.62 -27.95
CA LEU A 774 45.25 21.79 -27.03
C LEU A 774 43.80 21.56 -27.47
N GLN A 775 43.34 22.20 -28.56
CA GLN A 775 42.00 21.98 -29.12
C GLN A 775 41.96 20.87 -30.16
N GLN A 776 43.12 20.34 -30.58
CA GLN A 776 43.20 19.14 -31.41
C GLN A 776 43.71 17.96 -30.57
N LEU A 777 42.82 16.98 -30.32
CA LEU A 777 43.17 15.72 -29.66
C LEU A 777 44.09 14.90 -30.58
N GLY A 778 45.37 14.82 -30.24
CA GLY A 778 46.33 13.87 -30.82
C GLY A 778 46.23 12.51 -30.13
N SER A 779 46.35 11.44 -30.93
CA SER A 779 46.23 10.02 -30.55
C SER A 779 47.07 9.59 -29.34
#